data_AF-A0A9P0XJE6-F1
#
_entry.id   AF-A0A9P0XJE6-F1
#
_cell.length_a   1.000
_cell.length_b   1.000
_cell.length_c   1.000
_cell.angle_alpha   90.00
_cell.angle_beta   90.00
_cell.angle_gamma   90.00
#
_symmetry.space_group_name_H-M   'P 1'
#
loop_
_entity.id
_entity.type
_entity.pdbx_description
1 polymer ?
#
loop_
_entity_poly.entity_id
_entity_poly.type
_entity_poly.pdbx_seq_one_letter_code
_entity_poly.pdbx_strand_id
1 'polypeptide(L)'
;MRGRLQKGTNLMDLFEEESRCNKQKLVQVYLRLKPCTIPSNLYEVRGDRYLITSLDTTAAGNGRKTQRPVSKMYTFSHIFTEAVSQTEIFDHVVKDNLKKLPEGQSFTLLTYGASGSGKTFTLMGNVASPGLVPRSLEYLFNNVKVQMHPVYKPAEKGFDSLSNSSQEYELLFVKRLRTSSASLRDKYRRMSSQLRTDLSGSALNLSKSKHYVWISFIEIYNEGIYDLLAGSHHRAAKLVIREDKKGNVYVVGATQAFVRSGEEAYDVMVAGKHNLQVAATGVHAQSSRSHCIFTITMLTEDDGRIVTSCVRLCDLAGTERARRTRNTGARMKESRAINTSLHVLERCLHSLRRKQAVANRAVVPYRESKLTRLLGAGLSGTRGESVTVVITLNPSPEYADETRHVLQLAAVAKDLQINNTVSDDLSSRESSTHDLNNSVCAELMKLRSCNERLNVELLQSQNFIKKMTALVVEKKATNAATTRELVDLEKESSRQFYAPQIEALKREIKELREKYEEIISDLKEKIGPKGIKINQLMTEIATLKEKLTTRELACARAEEEIQYLRACIEERDGIEDVSNDYMSITESDSDEEQYELCNESLEPTFKKEDIKRTRLLRQSLVIDDNNETDNVLRNWMTR
;
A
#
# COMPACT_ATOMS: atom_id res chain seq x y z
N MET A 1 -51.89 -22.83 19.46
CA MET A 1 -52.96 -22.64 18.46
C MET A 1 -52.30 -22.38 17.12
N ARG A 2 -52.42 -23.29 16.14
CA ARG A 2 -51.86 -23.11 14.79
C ARG A 2 -52.77 -22.20 13.98
N GLY A 3 -52.26 -21.04 13.55
CA GLY A 3 -52.97 -20.11 12.66
C GLY A 3 -53.15 -20.73 11.27
N ARG A 4 -54.35 -20.60 10.71
CA ARG A 4 -54.70 -21.03 9.36
C ARG A 4 -53.84 -20.30 8.31
N LEU A 5 -53.17 -21.07 7.46
CA LEU A 5 -52.54 -20.58 6.22
C LEU A 5 -53.63 -20.05 5.27
N GLN A 6 -53.43 -18.83 4.77
CA GLN A 6 -54.23 -18.28 3.66
C GLN A 6 -53.96 -19.09 2.38
N LYS A 7 -55.04 -19.47 1.69
CA LYS A 7 -54.98 -20.09 0.36
C LYS A 7 -54.42 -19.06 -0.62
N GLY A 8 -53.27 -19.36 -1.23
CA GLY A 8 -52.73 -18.55 -2.33
C GLY A 8 -51.21 -18.51 -2.46
N THR A 9 -50.43 -19.13 -1.57
CA THR A 9 -48.98 -19.24 -1.77
C THR A 9 -48.66 -20.49 -2.60
N ASN A 10 -48.08 -20.29 -3.78
CA ASN A 10 -47.56 -21.38 -4.59
C ASN A 10 -46.50 -22.12 -3.77
N LEU A 11 -46.71 -23.41 -3.52
CA LEU A 11 -45.77 -24.26 -2.83
C LEU A 11 -44.40 -24.30 -3.56
N MET A 12 -44.41 -24.10 -4.89
CA MET A 12 -43.20 -23.97 -5.71
C MET A 12 -42.39 -22.69 -5.42
N ASP A 13 -43.01 -21.58 -5.03
CA ASP A 13 -42.26 -20.35 -4.70
C ASP A 13 -41.51 -20.51 -3.36
N LEU A 14 -42.09 -21.23 -2.40
CA LEU A 14 -41.42 -21.61 -1.15
C LEU A 14 -40.29 -22.61 -1.38
N PHE A 15 -40.47 -23.57 -2.30
CA PHE A 15 -39.38 -24.48 -2.70
C PHE A 15 -38.31 -23.80 -3.54
N GLU A 16 -38.63 -22.76 -4.33
CA GLU A 16 -37.63 -21.95 -5.05
C GLU A 16 -36.86 -21.00 -4.12
N GLU A 17 -37.50 -20.49 -3.06
CA GLU A 17 -36.82 -19.72 -2.00
C GLU A 17 -35.92 -20.61 -1.13
N GLU A 18 -36.37 -21.80 -0.73
CA GLU A 18 -35.51 -22.78 -0.02
C GLU A 18 -34.39 -23.32 -0.93
N SER A 19 -34.63 -23.47 -2.24
CA SER A 19 -33.61 -23.88 -3.22
C SER A 19 -32.58 -22.80 -3.55
N ARG A 20 -32.86 -21.52 -3.21
CA ARG A 20 -31.87 -20.43 -3.28
C ARG A 20 -30.97 -20.38 -2.03
N CYS A 21 -31.38 -21.00 -0.93
CA CYS A 21 -30.65 -20.98 0.34
C CYS A 21 -29.41 -21.90 0.35
N ASN A 22 -29.30 -22.88 -0.57
CA ASN A 22 -28.23 -23.87 -0.52
C ASN A 22 -27.48 -24.13 -1.85
N LYS A 23 -27.43 -23.13 -2.75
CA LYS A 23 -26.51 -23.19 -3.90
C LYS A 23 -25.12 -22.75 -3.47
N GLN A 24 -24.19 -23.71 -3.35
CA GLN A 24 -22.76 -23.47 -3.18
C GLN A 24 -22.31 -22.39 -4.19
N LYS A 25 -21.87 -21.23 -3.68
CA LYS A 25 -21.48 -20.11 -4.54
C LYS A 25 -20.09 -20.37 -5.10
N LEU A 26 -20.01 -20.50 -6.42
CA LEU A 26 -18.75 -20.52 -7.15
C LEU A 26 -18.04 -19.17 -7.00
N VAL A 27 -16.72 -19.20 -6.99
CA VAL A 27 -15.87 -18.00 -7.05
C VAL A 27 -16.24 -17.21 -8.31
N GLN A 28 -16.53 -15.92 -8.13
CA GLN A 28 -16.80 -15.04 -9.26
C GLN A 28 -15.47 -14.61 -9.88
N VAL A 29 -15.30 -14.88 -11.19
CA VAL A 29 -14.08 -14.54 -11.91
C VAL A 29 -14.44 -13.62 -13.07
N TYR A 30 -14.01 -12.37 -12.98
CA TYR A 30 -14.22 -11.35 -13.98
C TYR A 30 -12.95 -11.17 -14.81
N LEU A 31 -13.10 -10.88 -16.09
CA LEU A 31 -11.99 -10.52 -16.97
C LEU A 31 -12.09 -9.05 -17.35
N ARG A 32 -10.97 -8.34 -17.35
CA ARG A 32 -10.84 -6.98 -17.86
C ARG A 32 -9.75 -6.91 -18.92
N LEU A 33 -10.11 -6.46 -20.12
CA LEU A 33 -9.17 -6.19 -21.19
C LEU A 33 -8.67 -4.74 -21.09
N LYS A 34 -7.35 -4.58 -21.17
CA LYS A 34 -6.71 -3.27 -21.28
C LYS A 34 -6.87 -2.74 -22.71
N PRO A 35 -7.18 -1.44 -22.89
CA PRO A 35 -7.20 -0.81 -24.20
C PRO A 35 -5.91 -1.05 -24.97
N CYS A 36 -6.01 -1.50 -26.22
CA CYS A 36 -4.88 -1.77 -27.09
C CYS A 36 -4.88 -0.84 -28.29
N THR A 37 -3.74 -0.22 -28.58
CA THR A 37 -3.57 0.60 -29.79
C THR A 37 -3.28 -0.25 -31.03
N ILE A 38 -2.88 -1.52 -30.85
CA ILE A 38 -2.53 -2.42 -31.94
C ILE A 38 -3.63 -3.48 -32.05
N PRO A 39 -4.40 -3.53 -33.14
CA PRO A 39 -5.39 -4.57 -33.35
C PRO A 39 -4.68 -5.93 -33.43
N SER A 40 -5.13 -6.88 -32.62
CA SER A 40 -4.62 -8.25 -32.62
C SER A 40 -5.77 -9.23 -32.73
N ASN A 41 -5.67 -10.17 -33.67
CA ASN A 41 -6.63 -11.27 -33.83
C ASN A 41 -6.40 -12.41 -32.82
N LEU A 42 -5.51 -12.22 -31.85
CA LEU A 42 -5.18 -13.21 -30.82
C LEU A 42 -6.32 -13.45 -29.83
N TYR A 43 -7.15 -12.44 -29.59
CA TYR A 43 -8.22 -12.46 -28.58
C TYR A 43 -9.55 -12.06 -29.22
N GLU A 44 -10.49 -12.99 -29.26
CA GLU A 44 -11.86 -12.74 -29.72
C GLU A 44 -12.81 -12.89 -28.53
N VAL A 45 -13.53 -11.82 -28.20
CA VAL A 45 -14.56 -11.84 -27.15
C VAL A 45 -15.90 -12.20 -27.80
N ARG A 46 -16.51 -13.30 -27.37
CA ARG A 46 -17.85 -13.74 -27.82
C ARG A 46 -18.87 -13.51 -26.70
N GLY A 47 -19.71 -12.49 -26.89
CA GLY A 47 -20.62 -12.00 -25.86
C GLY A 47 -19.86 -11.57 -24.60
N ASP A 48 -20.51 -11.63 -23.44
CA ASP A 48 -19.91 -11.06 -22.21
C ASP A 48 -19.21 -12.11 -21.33
N ARG A 49 -19.07 -13.36 -21.79
CA ARG A 49 -18.59 -14.46 -20.94
C ARG A 49 -17.53 -15.35 -21.56
N TYR A 50 -17.35 -15.32 -22.89
CA TYR A 50 -16.44 -16.23 -23.57
C TYR A 50 -15.29 -15.46 -24.22
N LEU A 51 -14.06 -15.83 -23.87
CA LEU A 51 -12.86 -15.36 -24.53
C LEU A 51 -12.26 -16.51 -25.34
N ILE A 52 -12.05 -16.29 -26.63
CA ILE A 52 -11.38 -17.23 -27.51
C ILE A 52 -9.98 -16.70 -27.79
N THR A 53 -8.97 -17.51 -27.51
CA THR A 53 -7.57 -17.20 -27.82
C THR A 53 -7.13 -18.02 -29.03
N SER A 54 -6.66 -17.38 -30.09
CA SER A 54 -6.00 -18.03 -31.22
C SER A 54 -4.48 -18.11 -30.95
N LEU A 55 -3.86 -19.26 -31.20
CA LEU A 55 -2.41 -19.45 -31.06
C LEU A 55 -1.81 -19.82 -32.41
N ASP A 56 -0.86 -19.01 -32.87
CA ASP A 56 0.07 -19.39 -33.92
C ASP A 56 1.17 -20.26 -33.30
N THR A 57 1.15 -21.56 -33.59
CA THR A 57 2.12 -22.53 -33.05
C THR A 57 3.46 -22.52 -33.78
N THR A 58 3.78 -21.48 -34.55
CA THR A 58 5.02 -21.39 -35.35
C THR A 58 6.29 -21.32 -34.51
N ALA A 59 6.22 -20.89 -33.25
CA ALA A 59 7.38 -20.71 -32.37
C ALA A 59 7.73 -21.93 -31.49
N ALA A 60 6.98 -23.03 -31.55
CA ALA A 60 7.15 -24.18 -30.65
C ALA A 60 7.30 -25.50 -31.42
N GLY A 61 8.44 -25.71 -32.09
CA GLY A 61 8.88 -27.04 -32.49
C GLY A 61 9.64 -27.09 -33.81
N ASN A 62 10.93 -27.42 -33.74
CA ASN A 62 11.66 -27.96 -34.88
C ASN A 62 11.00 -29.29 -35.31
N GLY A 63 10.28 -29.27 -36.44
CA GLY A 63 9.90 -30.49 -37.17
C GLY A 63 8.41 -30.83 -37.17
N ARG A 64 7.66 -30.20 -38.08
CA ARG A 64 6.64 -30.77 -39.00
C ARG A 64 5.68 -29.65 -39.44
N LYS A 65 5.67 -29.36 -40.75
CA LYS A 65 4.88 -28.31 -41.42
C LYS A 65 3.38 -28.63 -41.54
N THR A 66 2.74 -29.02 -40.44
CA THR A 66 1.28 -29.16 -40.36
C THR A 66 0.80 -28.87 -38.95
N GLN A 67 0.59 -27.60 -38.60
CA GLN A 67 -0.11 -27.26 -37.37
C GLN A 67 -1.24 -26.26 -37.66
N ARG A 68 -2.48 -26.69 -37.37
CA ARG A 68 -3.67 -25.83 -37.40
C ARG A 68 -3.62 -24.85 -36.23
N PRO A 69 -4.16 -23.62 -36.36
CA PRO A 69 -4.28 -22.72 -35.23
C PRO A 69 -5.14 -23.38 -34.15
N VAL A 70 -4.59 -23.57 -32.95
CA VAL A 70 -5.31 -24.14 -31.81
C VAL A 70 -6.02 -23.01 -31.09
N SER A 71 -7.34 -22.89 -31.28
CA SER A 71 -8.17 -21.97 -30.52
C SER A 71 -8.52 -22.56 -29.17
N LYS A 72 -8.33 -21.81 -28.08
CA LYS A 72 -8.81 -22.17 -26.74
C LYS A 72 -9.92 -21.21 -26.30
N MET A 73 -10.95 -21.75 -25.67
CA MET A 73 -12.04 -20.97 -25.11
C MET A 73 -11.93 -20.93 -23.58
N TYR A 74 -12.04 -19.73 -23.02
CA TYR A 74 -12.08 -19.46 -21.59
C TYR A 74 -13.43 -18.85 -21.25
N THR A 75 -14.00 -19.23 -20.10
CA THR A 75 -15.31 -18.72 -19.68
C THR A 75 -15.18 -17.95 -18.37
N PHE A 76 -15.78 -16.76 -18.30
CA PHE A 76 -15.77 -15.87 -17.15
C PHE A 76 -17.19 -15.67 -16.59
N SER A 77 -17.32 -15.02 -15.43
CA SER A 77 -18.60 -14.50 -14.94
C SER A 77 -19.06 -13.33 -15.82
N HIS A 78 -18.12 -12.41 -16.11
CA HIS A 78 -18.31 -11.30 -17.05
C HIS A 78 -16.95 -10.86 -17.62
N ILE A 79 -16.93 -10.39 -18.86
CA ILE A 79 -15.77 -9.86 -19.58
C ILE A 79 -16.01 -8.38 -19.83
N PHE A 80 -15.16 -7.54 -19.25
CA PHE A 80 -15.11 -6.12 -19.51
C PHE A 80 -14.15 -5.84 -20.66
N THR A 81 -14.68 -5.28 -21.74
CA THR A 81 -13.92 -4.90 -22.94
C THR A 81 -13.18 -3.58 -22.73
N GLU A 82 -12.41 -3.15 -23.74
CA GLU A 82 -11.55 -1.97 -23.67
C GLU A 82 -12.30 -0.65 -23.40
N ALA A 83 -13.58 -0.57 -23.78
CA ALA A 83 -14.40 0.63 -23.63
C ALA A 83 -15.03 0.78 -22.23
N VAL A 84 -14.89 -0.22 -21.37
CA VAL A 84 -15.57 -0.27 -20.06
C VAL A 84 -15.16 0.91 -19.16
N SER A 85 -16.15 1.50 -18.49
CA SER A 85 -15.89 2.50 -17.45
C SER A 85 -15.56 1.87 -16.09
N GLN A 86 -14.88 2.61 -15.22
CA GLN A 86 -14.62 2.13 -13.86
C GLN A 86 -15.89 2.02 -13.01
N THR A 87 -16.90 2.83 -13.33
CA THR A 87 -18.22 2.80 -12.68
C THR A 87 -18.91 1.48 -12.93
N GLU A 88 -18.93 1.03 -14.17
CA GLU A 88 -19.55 -0.24 -14.57
C GLU A 88 -18.86 -1.44 -13.93
N ILE A 89 -17.52 -1.45 -13.87
CA ILE A 89 -16.78 -2.50 -13.15
C ILE A 89 -17.18 -2.51 -11.66
N PHE A 90 -17.32 -1.34 -11.03
CA PHE A 90 -17.71 -1.24 -9.64
C PHE A 90 -19.12 -1.81 -9.38
N ASP A 91 -20.09 -1.45 -10.23
CA ASP A 91 -21.47 -1.92 -10.12
C ASP A 91 -21.56 -3.45 -10.23
N HIS A 92 -20.81 -4.06 -11.17
CA HIS A 92 -20.84 -5.51 -11.40
C HIS A 92 -20.05 -6.35 -10.40
N VAL A 93 -18.95 -5.80 -9.83
CA VAL A 93 -17.98 -6.59 -9.05
C VAL A 93 -18.15 -6.38 -7.54
N VAL A 94 -18.43 -5.14 -7.11
CA VAL A 94 -18.25 -4.74 -5.71
C VAL A 94 -19.56 -4.31 -5.05
N LYS A 95 -20.42 -3.57 -5.76
CA LYS A 95 -21.63 -2.93 -5.20
C LYS A 95 -22.53 -3.88 -4.42
N ASP A 96 -22.88 -5.03 -5.00
CA ASP A 96 -23.79 -5.99 -4.35
C ASP A 96 -23.17 -6.72 -3.15
N ASN A 97 -21.83 -6.80 -3.08
CA ASN A 97 -21.14 -7.34 -1.92
C ASN A 97 -21.05 -6.28 -0.80
N LEU A 98 -20.85 -5.00 -1.14
CA LEU A 98 -20.87 -3.92 -0.15
C LEU A 98 -22.23 -3.71 0.51
N LYS A 99 -23.33 -3.93 -0.22
CA LYS A 99 -24.69 -3.87 0.37
C LYS A 99 -24.88 -4.83 1.55
N LYS A 100 -24.19 -5.97 1.53
CA LYS A 100 -24.29 -7.03 2.55
C LYS A 100 -23.29 -6.86 3.69
N LEU A 101 -22.40 -5.87 3.58
CA LEU A 101 -21.38 -5.61 4.59
C LEU A 101 -22.00 -5.26 5.96
N PRO A 102 -23.04 -4.39 6.05
CA PRO A 102 -23.67 -4.11 7.32
C PRO A 102 -24.36 -5.32 7.96
N GLU A 103 -24.81 -6.29 7.15
CA GLU A 103 -25.41 -7.56 7.59
C GLU A 103 -24.38 -8.56 8.16
N GLY A 104 -23.09 -8.18 8.20
CA GLY A 104 -22.03 -9.05 8.73
C GLY A 104 -21.25 -9.83 7.67
N GLN A 105 -21.60 -9.73 6.39
CA GLN A 105 -20.94 -10.52 5.34
C GLN A 105 -19.60 -9.89 4.93
N SER A 106 -18.53 -10.71 4.95
CA SER A 106 -17.21 -10.29 4.50
C SER A 106 -16.97 -10.57 3.02
N PHE A 107 -16.11 -9.76 2.40
CA PHE A 107 -15.82 -9.83 0.97
C PHE A 107 -14.31 -9.63 0.69
N THR A 108 -13.70 -10.55 -0.05
CA THR A 108 -12.33 -10.39 -0.58
C THR A 108 -12.35 -10.27 -2.10
N LEU A 109 -11.75 -9.20 -2.61
CA LEU A 109 -11.45 -8.98 -4.02
C LEU A 109 -9.96 -9.14 -4.29
N LEU A 110 -9.61 -9.98 -5.25
CA LEU A 110 -8.24 -10.15 -5.72
C LEU A 110 -8.09 -9.63 -7.15
N THR A 111 -7.20 -8.68 -7.39
CA THR A 111 -6.78 -8.35 -8.76
C THR A 111 -5.56 -9.19 -9.15
N TYR A 112 -5.62 -9.84 -10.31
CA TYR A 112 -4.56 -10.74 -10.76
C TYR A 112 -4.24 -10.52 -12.25
N GLY A 113 -2.95 -10.53 -12.60
CA GLY A 113 -2.50 -10.31 -13.97
C GLY A 113 -1.04 -9.86 -14.08
N ALA A 114 -0.52 -9.82 -15.30
CA ALA A 114 0.86 -9.41 -15.57
C ALA A 114 1.13 -7.95 -15.19
N SER A 115 2.39 -7.56 -14.98
CA SER A 115 2.75 -6.15 -14.81
C SER A 115 2.32 -5.28 -15.99
N GLY A 116 1.74 -4.12 -15.68
CA GLY A 116 1.24 -3.19 -16.71
C GLY A 116 -0.10 -3.59 -17.35
N SER A 117 -0.72 -4.71 -16.95
CA SER A 117 -2.05 -5.14 -17.46
C SER A 117 -3.23 -4.33 -16.91
N GLY A 118 -3.02 -3.53 -15.85
CA GLY A 118 -4.05 -2.63 -15.31
C GLY A 118 -4.63 -3.02 -13.94
N LYS A 119 -3.97 -3.89 -13.16
CA LYS A 119 -4.38 -4.26 -11.79
C LYS A 119 -4.60 -3.03 -10.88
N THR A 120 -3.55 -2.23 -10.67
CA THR A 120 -3.62 -1.01 -9.86
C THR A 120 -4.57 0.03 -10.44
N PHE A 121 -4.69 0.12 -11.77
CA PHE A 121 -5.68 0.99 -12.40
C PHE A 121 -7.11 0.52 -12.07
N THR A 122 -7.36 -0.78 -12.04
CA THR A 122 -8.66 -1.33 -11.63
C THR A 122 -8.96 -1.03 -10.18
N LEU A 123 -8.01 -1.30 -9.28
CA LEU A 123 -8.25 -1.19 -7.84
C LEU A 123 -8.26 0.27 -7.36
N MET A 124 -7.23 1.04 -7.70
CA MET A 124 -7.06 2.44 -7.27
C MET A 124 -7.60 3.45 -8.29
N GLY A 125 -7.35 3.20 -9.58
CA GLY A 125 -7.62 4.16 -10.64
C GLY A 125 -6.73 5.40 -10.59
N ASN A 126 -7.17 6.44 -11.29
CA ASN A 126 -6.54 7.76 -11.29
C ASN A 126 -7.58 8.84 -10.93
N VAL A 127 -7.16 10.10 -10.88
CA VAL A 127 -8.04 11.21 -10.48
C VAL A 127 -9.23 11.40 -11.44
N ALA A 128 -9.07 11.11 -12.72
CA ALA A 128 -10.12 11.25 -13.73
C ALA A 128 -11.06 10.03 -13.80
N SER A 129 -10.59 8.86 -13.38
CA SER A 129 -11.29 7.59 -13.46
C SER A 129 -10.98 6.79 -12.19
N PRO A 130 -11.69 7.10 -11.09
CA PRO A 130 -11.47 6.47 -9.79
C PRO A 130 -11.78 4.98 -9.88
N GLY A 131 -10.91 4.16 -9.28
CA GLY A 131 -11.03 2.70 -9.29
C GLY A 131 -12.03 2.15 -8.27
N LEU A 132 -11.92 0.86 -8.00
CA LEU A 132 -12.83 0.14 -7.12
C LEU A 132 -12.75 0.56 -5.64
N VAL A 133 -11.55 0.76 -5.09
CA VAL A 133 -11.38 1.17 -3.67
C VAL A 133 -12.00 2.54 -3.40
N PRO A 134 -11.68 3.62 -4.14
CA PRO A 134 -12.26 4.91 -3.84
C PRO A 134 -13.78 4.96 -4.07
N ARG A 135 -14.29 4.22 -5.07
CA ARG A 135 -15.74 4.03 -5.25
C ARG A 135 -16.39 3.26 -4.11
N SER A 136 -15.69 2.26 -3.55
CA SER A 136 -16.16 1.49 -2.39
C SER A 136 -16.29 2.35 -1.15
N LEU A 137 -15.30 3.20 -0.89
CA LEU A 137 -15.33 4.14 0.23
C LEU A 137 -16.51 5.11 0.09
N GLU A 138 -16.63 5.79 -1.05
CA GLU A 138 -17.71 6.75 -1.27
C GLU A 138 -19.10 6.08 -1.19
N TYR A 139 -19.26 4.90 -1.79
CA TYR A 139 -20.52 4.15 -1.72
C TYR A 139 -20.88 3.78 -0.28
N LEU A 140 -19.90 3.30 0.50
CA LEU A 140 -20.10 2.90 1.88
C LEU A 140 -20.53 4.06 2.77
N PHE A 141 -19.84 5.20 2.70
CA PHE A 141 -20.16 6.38 3.52
C PHE A 141 -21.45 7.10 3.08
N ASN A 142 -21.87 6.96 1.82
CA ASN A 142 -23.18 7.45 1.37
C ASN A 142 -24.34 6.57 1.83
N ASN A 143 -24.10 5.28 2.09
CA ASN A 143 -25.14 4.32 2.46
C ASN A 143 -25.19 4.01 3.96
N VAL A 144 -24.14 4.33 4.71
CA VAL A 144 -23.99 3.92 6.10
C VAL A 144 -23.72 5.14 6.97
N LYS A 145 -24.54 5.33 8.01
CA LYS A 145 -24.33 6.38 9.00
C LYS A 145 -23.26 5.95 10.01
N VAL A 146 -22.05 6.46 9.82
CA VAL A 146 -20.91 6.17 10.69
C VAL A 146 -20.94 7.05 11.95
N GLN A 147 -20.57 6.46 13.09
CA GLN A 147 -20.47 7.18 14.36
C GLN A 147 -19.26 8.12 14.38
N MET A 148 -19.36 9.20 15.15
CA MET A 148 -18.30 10.22 15.22
C MET A 148 -17.17 9.87 16.20
N HIS A 149 -17.44 8.97 17.15
CA HIS A 149 -16.49 8.57 18.18
C HIS A 149 -16.24 7.07 18.11
N PRO A 150 -14.97 6.61 18.16
CA PRO A 150 -14.63 5.19 18.08
C PRO A 150 -14.85 4.47 19.41
N VAL A 151 -16.11 4.19 19.76
CA VAL A 151 -16.39 3.45 21.02
C VAL A 151 -15.80 2.04 20.99
N TYR A 152 -15.82 1.40 19.82
CA TYR A 152 -15.33 0.04 19.63
C TYR A 152 -14.22 -0.01 18.59
N LYS A 153 -13.14 -0.74 18.91
CA LYS A 153 -12.02 -1.04 18.02
C LYS A 153 -12.00 -2.52 17.67
N PRO A 154 -11.81 -2.91 16.39
CA PRO A 154 -11.64 -4.30 16.02
C PRO A 154 -10.39 -4.89 16.69
N ALA A 155 -10.56 -6.03 17.34
CA ALA A 155 -9.52 -6.67 18.14
C ALA A 155 -9.39 -8.16 17.81
N GLU A 156 -8.35 -8.81 18.32
CA GLU A 156 -8.03 -10.21 18.01
C GLU A 156 -9.17 -11.19 18.36
N LYS A 157 -9.98 -10.85 19.38
CA LYS A 157 -11.12 -11.66 19.87
C LYS A 157 -12.50 -11.06 19.53
N GLY A 158 -12.56 -10.15 18.57
CA GLY A 158 -13.80 -9.46 18.16
C GLY A 158 -13.61 -7.95 18.22
N PHE A 159 -13.95 -7.34 19.35
CA PHE A 159 -13.85 -5.91 19.55
C PHE A 159 -13.40 -5.57 20.96
N ASP A 160 -12.66 -4.47 21.09
CA ASP A 160 -12.30 -3.85 22.37
C ASP A 160 -13.09 -2.55 22.53
N SER A 161 -13.63 -2.31 23.73
CA SER A 161 -14.24 -1.01 24.07
C SER A 161 -13.14 -0.02 24.44
N LEU A 162 -13.16 1.15 23.82
CA LEU A 162 -12.14 2.19 24.01
C LEU A 162 -12.53 3.18 25.12
N SER A 163 -11.57 3.50 26.00
CA SER A 163 -11.68 4.61 26.95
C SER A 163 -11.70 5.97 26.23
N ASN A 164 -12.22 7.01 26.87
CA ASN A 164 -12.26 8.36 26.28
C ASN A 164 -10.87 8.85 25.81
N SER A 165 -9.82 8.60 26.60
CA SER A 165 -8.44 8.93 26.23
C SER A 165 -7.95 8.18 24.98
N SER A 166 -8.31 6.90 24.86
CA SER A 166 -7.94 6.08 23.70
C SER A 166 -8.71 6.52 22.46
N GLN A 167 -9.98 6.92 22.61
CA GLN A 167 -10.78 7.45 21.51
C GLN A 167 -10.16 8.73 20.93
N GLU A 168 -9.70 9.63 21.79
CA GLU A 168 -9.06 10.88 21.37
C GLU A 168 -7.72 10.62 20.67
N TYR A 169 -6.93 9.66 21.15
CA TYR A 169 -5.69 9.24 20.48
C TYR A 169 -5.95 8.75 19.04
N GLU A 170 -6.97 7.93 18.83
CA GLU A 170 -7.33 7.42 17.49
C GLU A 170 -7.79 8.55 16.54
N LEU A 171 -8.54 9.52 17.06
CA LEU A 171 -8.96 10.69 16.29
C LEU A 171 -7.76 11.59 15.93
N LEU A 172 -6.84 11.82 16.86
CA LEU A 172 -5.59 12.56 16.62
C LEU A 172 -4.69 11.83 15.64
N PHE A 173 -4.64 10.49 15.68
CA PHE A 173 -3.88 9.69 14.74
C PHE A 173 -4.34 9.92 13.29
N VAL A 174 -5.65 9.86 13.03
CA VAL A 174 -6.19 10.15 11.69
C VAL A 174 -5.97 11.61 11.29
N LYS A 175 -6.07 12.55 12.24
CA LYS A 175 -5.74 13.96 11.99
C LYS A 175 -4.29 14.14 11.53
N ARG A 176 -3.32 13.45 12.16
CA ARG A 176 -1.91 13.46 11.74
C ARG A 176 -1.71 12.87 10.34
N LEU A 177 -2.35 11.74 10.05
CA LEU A 177 -2.32 11.14 8.70
C LEU A 177 -2.87 12.13 7.64
N ARG A 178 -3.94 12.86 7.98
CA ARG A 178 -4.56 13.84 7.09
C ARG A 178 -3.69 15.07 6.81
N THR A 179 -2.83 15.46 7.75
CA THR A 179 -1.83 16.51 7.53
C THR A 179 -0.76 16.03 6.56
N SER A 180 -0.32 14.77 6.66
CA SER A 180 0.67 14.20 5.73
C SER A 180 0.16 14.13 4.28
N SER A 181 -1.16 14.01 4.08
CA SER A 181 -1.78 13.96 2.75
C SER A 181 -2.28 15.33 2.24
N ALA A 182 -2.04 16.42 2.97
CA ALA A 182 -2.64 17.73 2.71
C ALA A 182 -2.35 18.29 1.30
N SER A 183 -1.14 18.08 0.76
CA SER A 183 -0.73 18.57 -0.56
C SER A 183 -1.53 17.97 -1.73
N LEU A 184 -2.17 16.82 -1.52
CA LEU A 184 -2.95 16.14 -2.56
C LEU A 184 -4.47 16.33 -2.39
N ARG A 185 -4.92 16.93 -1.27
CA ARG A 185 -6.33 17.08 -0.87
C ARG A 185 -7.21 17.74 -1.94
N ASP A 186 -6.72 18.79 -2.60
CA ASP A 186 -7.50 19.54 -3.60
C ASP A 186 -7.81 18.75 -4.86
N LYS A 187 -6.91 17.86 -5.28
CA LYS A 187 -7.16 16.94 -6.41
C LYS A 187 -8.27 15.95 -6.07
N TYR A 188 -8.44 15.63 -4.79
CA TYR A 188 -9.38 14.62 -4.32
C TYR A 188 -10.75 15.16 -3.97
N ARG A 189 -10.86 16.41 -3.49
CA ARG A 189 -12.16 17.08 -3.34
C ARG A 189 -12.95 17.07 -4.65
N ARG A 190 -12.27 17.34 -5.79
CA ARG A 190 -12.89 17.30 -7.13
C ARG A 190 -13.42 15.90 -7.48
N MET A 191 -12.68 14.87 -7.12
CA MET A 191 -13.02 13.49 -7.43
C MET A 191 -14.12 12.92 -6.51
N SER A 192 -14.14 13.24 -5.22
CA SER A 192 -15.26 12.86 -4.33
C SER A 192 -16.56 13.54 -4.77
N SER A 193 -16.51 14.80 -5.26
CA SER A 193 -17.70 15.43 -5.86
C SER A 193 -18.20 14.71 -7.11
N GLN A 194 -17.30 14.23 -7.99
CA GLN A 194 -17.67 13.40 -9.13
C GLN A 194 -18.32 12.08 -8.68
N LEU A 195 -17.70 11.38 -7.73
CA LEU A 195 -18.21 10.10 -7.22
C LEU A 195 -19.58 10.22 -6.52
N ARG A 196 -19.82 11.31 -5.78
CA ARG A 196 -21.14 11.58 -5.18
C ARG A 196 -22.25 11.77 -6.21
N THR A 197 -21.91 12.34 -7.36
CA THR A 197 -22.84 12.51 -8.48
C THR A 197 -23.17 11.15 -9.11
N ASP A 198 -22.15 10.31 -9.33
CA ASP A 198 -22.31 8.95 -9.89
C ASP A 198 -23.17 8.03 -8.99
N LEU A 199 -23.13 8.23 -7.66
CA LEU A 199 -23.68 7.30 -6.67
C LEU A 199 -24.99 7.76 -6.02
N SER A 200 -25.56 8.91 -6.41
CA SER A 200 -26.77 9.51 -5.80
C SER A 200 -28.08 8.70 -5.92
N GLY A 201 -28.07 7.52 -6.54
CA GLY A 201 -29.27 6.73 -6.83
C GLY A 201 -29.55 5.54 -5.90
N SER A 202 -28.83 5.37 -4.80
CA SER A 202 -29.01 4.18 -3.94
C SER A 202 -28.77 4.56 -2.49
N ALA A 203 -29.79 5.08 -1.82
CA ALA A 203 -29.82 5.11 -0.35
C ALA A 203 -30.37 3.77 0.12
N LEU A 204 -29.52 2.90 0.64
CA LEU A 204 -30.01 1.83 1.51
C LEU A 204 -30.61 2.51 2.73
N ASN A 205 -31.92 2.37 2.93
CA ASN A 205 -32.58 2.70 4.19
C ASN A 205 -32.15 1.65 5.23
N LEU A 206 -30.90 1.76 5.70
CA LEU A 206 -30.43 0.90 6.77
C LEU A 206 -30.97 1.40 8.10
N SER A 207 -31.46 0.43 8.88
CA SER A 207 -32.07 0.54 10.20
C SER A 207 -31.19 1.30 11.20
N LYS A 208 -31.76 1.58 12.39
CA LYS A 208 -31.19 2.35 13.52
C LYS A 208 -29.84 1.86 14.09
N SER A 209 -29.12 0.99 13.41
CA SER A 209 -27.88 0.37 13.82
C SER A 209 -26.73 1.38 13.80
N LYS A 210 -25.79 1.27 14.74
CA LYS A 210 -24.62 2.15 14.81
C LYS A 210 -23.44 1.48 14.10
N HIS A 211 -22.74 2.21 13.26
CA HIS A 211 -21.63 1.67 12.48
C HIS A 211 -20.31 2.36 12.82
N TYR A 212 -19.25 1.57 12.95
CA TYR A 212 -17.88 2.04 13.17
C TYR A 212 -16.99 1.49 12.06
N VAL A 213 -16.26 2.37 11.36
CA VAL A 213 -15.47 1.99 10.18
C VAL A 213 -13.98 2.21 10.48
N TRP A 214 -13.20 1.17 10.21
CA TRP A 214 -11.76 1.11 10.45
C TRP A 214 -11.05 0.71 9.17
N ILE A 215 -9.94 1.37 8.85
CA ILE A 215 -9.14 1.10 7.66
C ILE A 215 -7.75 0.63 8.07
N SER A 216 -7.28 -0.44 7.45
CA SER A 216 -5.89 -0.88 7.52
C SER A 216 -5.32 -1.04 6.12
N PHE A 217 -4.04 -0.72 5.96
CA PHE A 217 -3.37 -0.83 4.67
C PHE A 217 -2.00 -1.46 4.85
N ILE A 218 -1.83 -2.63 4.25
CA ILE A 218 -0.67 -3.49 4.46
C ILE A 218 -0.01 -3.79 3.11
N GLU A 219 1.32 -3.79 3.11
CA GLU A 219 2.15 -4.25 1.99
C GLU A 219 2.84 -5.57 2.36
N ILE A 220 2.83 -6.52 1.43
CA ILE A 220 3.63 -7.75 1.50
C ILE A 220 4.72 -7.65 0.44
N TYR A 221 5.95 -7.47 0.90
CA TYR A 221 7.13 -7.37 0.04
C TYR A 221 8.20 -8.32 0.55
N ASN A 222 8.73 -9.16 -0.35
CA ASN A 222 9.77 -10.15 -0.02
C ASN A 222 9.43 -11.03 1.21
N GLU A 223 8.18 -11.53 1.28
CA GLU A 223 7.61 -12.32 2.41
C GLU A 223 7.65 -11.60 3.78
N GLY A 224 7.98 -10.31 3.80
CA GLY A 224 7.80 -9.40 4.94
C GLY A 224 6.48 -8.66 4.81
N ILE A 225 5.85 -8.39 5.96
CA ILE A 225 4.60 -7.63 6.04
C ILE A 225 4.93 -6.27 6.65
N TYR A 226 4.53 -5.21 5.96
CA TYR A 226 4.81 -3.82 6.30
C TYR A 226 3.50 -3.05 6.42
N ASP A 227 3.43 -2.18 7.42
CA ASP A 227 2.28 -1.31 7.63
C ASP A 227 2.46 0.00 6.85
N LEU A 228 1.53 0.29 5.95
CA LEU A 228 1.56 1.52 5.15
C LEU A 228 0.94 2.71 5.88
N LEU A 229 0.24 2.50 7.00
CA LEU A 229 -0.36 3.58 7.80
C LEU A 229 0.48 3.93 9.03
N ALA A 230 1.48 3.11 9.38
CA ALA A 230 2.37 3.38 10.51
C ALA A 230 3.25 4.63 10.27
N GLY A 231 3.60 5.32 11.37
CA GLY A 231 4.55 6.44 11.35
C GLY A 231 5.94 6.00 10.87
N SER A 232 6.74 6.93 10.32
CA SER A 232 8.02 6.63 9.65
C SER A 232 8.98 5.74 10.45
N HIS A 233 9.01 5.86 11.78
CA HIS A 233 9.85 5.02 12.67
C HIS A 233 9.39 3.56 12.79
N HIS A 234 8.09 3.29 12.63
CA HIS A 234 7.51 1.95 12.78
C HIS A 234 7.33 1.20 11.47
N ARG A 235 7.48 1.86 10.31
CA ARG A 235 7.37 1.23 8.97
C ARG A 235 8.44 0.18 8.70
N ALA A 236 9.59 0.24 9.37
CA ALA A 236 10.69 -0.71 9.19
C ALA A 236 10.45 -2.06 9.90
N ALA A 237 9.49 -2.12 10.84
CA ALA A 237 9.22 -3.33 11.60
C ALA A 237 8.39 -4.33 10.80
N LYS A 238 8.90 -5.56 10.65
CA LYS A 238 8.16 -6.65 9.99
C LYS A 238 7.06 -7.15 10.91
N LEU A 239 5.81 -7.09 10.43
CA LEU A 239 4.66 -7.60 11.16
C LEU A 239 4.57 -9.13 11.09
N VAL A 240 3.95 -9.73 12.11
CA VAL A 240 3.82 -11.18 12.27
C VAL A 240 2.37 -11.61 12.11
N ILE A 241 2.15 -12.70 11.38
CA ILE A 241 0.84 -13.34 11.25
C ILE A 241 0.61 -14.30 12.42
N ARG A 242 -0.57 -14.22 13.05
CA ARG A 242 -1.07 -15.19 14.03
C ARG A 242 -2.40 -15.81 13.58
N GLU A 243 -2.74 -16.93 14.21
CA GLU A 243 -3.97 -17.70 14.01
C GLU A 243 -4.70 -17.75 15.36
N ASP A 244 -5.97 -17.33 15.39
CA ASP A 244 -6.85 -17.45 16.57
C ASP A 244 -7.34 -18.91 16.71
N LYS A 245 -7.89 -19.25 17.89
CA LYS A 245 -8.52 -20.55 18.21
C LYS A 245 -9.61 -20.95 17.22
N LYS A 246 -10.28 -19.97 16.59
CA LYS A 246 -11.27 -20.18 15.53
C LYS A 246 -10.65 -20.47 14.15
N GLY A 247 -9.33 -20.57 14.03
CA GLY A 247 -8.61 -20.74 12.76
C GLY A 247 -8.47 -19.46 11.94
N ASN A 248 -8.82 -18.32 12.54
CA ASN A 248 -8.82 -17.01 11.90
C ASN A 248 -7.41 -16.43 11.83
N VAL A 249 -6.92 -16.15 10.63
CA VAL A 249 -5.60 -15.56 10.41
C VAL A 249 -5.68 -14.03 10.48
N TYR A 250 -4.77 -13.40 11.23
CA TYR A 250 -4.67 -11.94 11.37
C TYR A 250 -3.22 -11.47 11.52
N VAL A 251 -2.98 -10.19 11.26
CA VAL A 251 -1.66 -9.55 11.39
C VAL A 251 -1.59 -8.80 12.71
N VAL A 252 -0.65 -9.18 13.57
CA VAL A 252 -0.44 -8.54 14.88
C VAL A 252 0.28 -7.22 14.69
N GLY A 253 -0.21 -6.17 15.36
CA GLY A 253 0.41 -4.84 15.33
C GLY A 253 0.12 -4.04 14.06
N ALA A 254 -0.80 -4.51 13.20
CA ALA A 254 -1.26 -3.72 12.07
C ALA A 254 -2.11 -2.53 12.56
N THR A 255 -1.77 -1.34 12.09
CA THR A 255 -2.48 -0.11 12.44
C THR A 255 -3.86 -0.09 11.78
N GLN A 256 -4.86 0.32 12.55
CA GLN A 256 -6.23 0.49 12.10
C GLN A 256 -6.65 1.93 12.37
N ALA A 257 -6.92 2.69 11.32
CA ALA A 257 -7.36 4.08 11.41
C ALA A 257 -8.88 4.15 11.47
N PHE A 258 -9.44 4.79 12.49
CA PHE A 258 -10.88 5.06 12.58
C PHE A 258 -11.29 6.23 11.70
N VAL A 259 -12.29 6.04 10.85
CA VAL A 259 -12.68 7.04 9.85
C VAL A 259 -14.16 7.39 9.97
N ARG A 260 -14.46 8.69 9.99
CA ARG A 260 -15.83 9.21 10.23
C ARG A 260 -16.53 9.65 8.96
N SER A 261 -15.77 9.87 7.89
CA SER A 261 -16.30 10.31 6.59
C SER A 261 -15.55 9.67 5.44
N GLY A 262 -16.18 9.68 4.26
CA GLY A 262 -15.53 9.26 3.02
C GLY A 262 -14.27 10.07 2.69
N GLU A 263 -14.24 11.35 3.08
CA GLU A 263 -13.06 12.21 2.90
C GLU A 263 -11.89 11.74 3.77
N GLU A 264 -12.12 11.46 5.06
CA GLU A 264 -11.08 10.94 5.96
C GLU A 264 -10.57 9.56 5.50
N ALA A 265 -11.48 8.68 5.08
CA ALA A 265 -11.14 7.37 4.54
C ALA A 265 -10.27 7.45 3.29
N TYR A 266 -10.59 8.40 2.42
CA TYR A 266 -9.84 8.67 1.21
C TYR A 266 -8.44 9.22 1.53
N ASP A 267 -8.34 10.17 2.47
CA ASP A 267 -7.07 10.74 2.92
C ASP A 267 -6.14 9.66 3.50
N VAL A 268 -6.68 8.71 4.28
CA VAL A 268 -5.93 7.56 4.80
C VAL A 268 -5.43 6.65 3.66
N MET A 269 -6.27 6.36 2.67
CA MET A 269 -5.87 5.57 1.49
C MET A 269 -4.73 6.26 0.73
N VAL A 270 -4.80 7.57 0.54
CA VAL A 270 -3.77 8.37 -0.14
C VAL A 270 -2.47 8.35 0.65
N ALA A 271 -2.52 8.54 1.97
CA ALA A 271 -1.34 8.52 2.82
C ALA A 271 -0.60 7.17 2.69
N GLY A 272 -1.34 6.06 2.75
CA GLY A 272 -0.74 4.73 2.54
C GLY A 272 -0.19 4.53 1.13
N LYS A 273 -0.87 5.06 0.10
CA LYS A 273 -0.36 5.02 -1.29
C LYS A 273 0.90 5.86 -1.47
N HIS A 274 0.98 7.01 -0.82
CA HIS A 274 2.19 7.84 -0.83
C HIS A 274 3.34 7.09 -0.15
N ASN A 275 3.09 6.46 1.00
CA ASN A 275 4.09 5.66 1.71
C ASN A 275 4.59 4.47 0.86
N LEU A 276 3.69 3.81 0.13
CA LEU A 276 4.05 2.77 -0.85
C LEU A 276 4.95 3.31 -1.97
N GLN A 277 4.69 4.52 -2.48
CA GLN A 277 5.51 5.15 -3.52
C GLN A 277 6.87 5.61 -3.00
N VAL A 278 6.94 6.16 -1.78
CA VAL A 278 8.20 6.56 -1.15
C VAL A 278 9.07 5.33 -0.90
N ALA A 279 8.48 4.24 -0.38
CA ALA A 279 9.16 2.95 -0.24
C ALA A 279 9.68 2.43 -1.59
N ALA A 280 8.91 2.63 -2.67
CA ALA A 280 9.34 2.28 -4.02
C ALA A 280 10.58 3.08 -4.50
N THR A 281 10.62 4.38 -4.20
CA THR A 281 11.75 5.25 -4.58
C THR A 281 13.01 5.04 -3.72
N GLY A 282 12.85 4.65 -2.45
CA GLY A 282 13.92 4.52 -1.46
C GLY A 282 14.72 3.21 -1.52
N VAL A 283 15.39 2.94 -2.65
CA VAL A 283 16.13 1.69 -2.95
C VAL A 283 15.25 0.59 -3.59
N HIS A 284 14.97 0.77 -4.88
CA HIS A 284 14.63 -0.30 -5.83
C HIS A 284 13.36 -1.15 -5.58
N ALA A 285 12.37 -0.71 -4.82
CA ALA A 285 11.06 -1.37 -4.82
C ALA A 285 10.21 -0.82 -5.97
N GLN A 286 9.68 -1.67 -6.83
CA GLN A 286 8.71 -1.25 -7.86
C GLN A 286 7.33 -1.73 -7.38
N SER A 287 6.28 -0.89 -7.45
CA SER A 287 4.94 -1.27 -6.97
C SER A 287 4.34 -2.50 -7.65
N SER A 288 4.91 -2.98 -8.76
CA SER A 288 4.53 -4.24 -9.39
C SER A 288 5.03 -5.49 -8.65
N ARG A 289 5.90 -5.31 -7.66
CA ARG A 289 6.68 -6.36 -6.99
C ARG A 289 6.27 -6.58 -5.53
N SER A 290 5.27 -5.86 -5.05
CA SER A 290 4.66 -6.09 -3.74
C SER A 290 3.17 -6.34 -3.88
N HIS A 291 2.61 -7.06 -2.92
CA HIS A 291 1.16 -7.24 -2.82
C HIS A 291 0.63 -6.23 -1.83
N CYS A 292 -0.41 -5.50 -2.20
CA CYS A 292 -1.04 -4.51 -1.33
C CYS A 292 -2.41 -5.03 -0.91
N ILE A 293 -2.72 -4.98 0.38
CA ILE A 293 -4.02 -5.38 0.92
C ILE A 293 -4.63 -4.18 1.63
N PHE A 294 -5.67 -3.60 1.03
CA PHE A 294 -6.47 -2.56 1.65
C PHE A 294 -7.69 -3.19 2.31
N THR A 295 -7.80 -3.08 3.63
CA THR A 295 -8.89 -3.71 4.39
C THR A 295 -9.76 -2.65 5.05
N ILE A 296 -11.05 -2.68 4.76
CA ILE A 296 -12.09 -1.92 5.44
C ILE A 296 -12.77 -2.87 6.42
N THR A 297 -12.78 -2.54 7.70
CA THR A 297 -13.47 -3.30 8.75
C THR A 297 -14.63 -2.47 9.28
N MET A 298 -15.82 -3.06 9.31
CA MET A 298 -17.02 -2.44 9.85
C MET A 298 -17.46 -3.20 11.09
N LEU A 299 -17.73 -2.46 12.16
CA LEU A 299 -18.45 -2.97 13.32
C LEU A 299 -19.87 -2.40 13.26
N THR A 300 -20.85 -3.27 13.19
CA THR A 300 -22.27 -2.91 13.24
C THR A 300 -22.82 -3.31 14.60
N GLU A 301 -23.31 -2.33 15.35
CA GLU A 301 -24.05 -2.51 16.59
C GLU A 301 -25.55 -2.48 16.27
N ASP A 302 -26.21 -3.60 16.46
CA ASP A 302 -27.66 -3.77 16.27
C ASP A 302 -28.27 -4.37 17.54
N ASP A 303 -29.15 -3.63 18.22
CA ASP A 303 -29.81 -4.01 19.47
C ASP A 303 -28.88 -4.69 20.52
N GLY A 304 -27.68 -4.14 20.70
CA GLY A 304 -26.68 -4.62 21.66
C GLY A 304 -25.81 -5.78 21.17
N ARG A 305 -26.05 -6.31 19.96
CA ARG A 305 -25.17 -7.28 19.29
C ARG A 305 -24.20 -6.54 18.38
N ILE A 306 -22.91 -6.85 18.51
CA ILE A 306 -21.87 -6.27 17.66
C ILE A 306 -21.40 -7.34 16.67
N VAL A 307 -21.57 -7.05 15.39
CA VAL A 307 -21.14 -7.90 14.29
C VAL A 307 -19.96 -7.23 13.59
N THR A 308 -18.88 -7.98 13.39
CA THR A 308 -17.70 -7.53 12.63
C THR A 308 -17.75 -8.07 11.22
N SER A 309 -17.67 -7.19 10.23
CA SER A 309 -17.52 -7.56 8.82
C SER A 309 -16.32 -6.86 8.22
N CYS A 310 -15.76 -7.44 7.15
CA CYS A 310 -14.56 -6.89 6.53
C CYS A 310 -14.57 -7.03 5.01
N VAL A 311 -14.05 -6.00 4.35
CA VAL A 311 -13.80 -5.96 2.91
C VAL A 311 -12.31 -5.89 2.69
N ARG A 312 -11.74 -6.85 1.95
CA ARG A 312 -10.34 -6.86 1.56
C ARG A 312 -10.22 -6.63 0.07
N LEU A 313 -9.51 -5.58 -0.30
CA LEU A 313 -9.27 -5.17 -1.67
C LEU A 313 -7.77 -5.35 -1.93
N CYS A 314 -7.41 -6.45 -2.58
CA CYS A 314 -6.03 -6.89 -2.74
C CYS A 314 -5.51 -6.55 -4.14
N ASP A 315 -4.43 -5.77 -4.22
CA ASP A 315 -3.62 -5.57 -5.43
C ASP A 315 -2.46 -6.57 -5.41
N LEU A 316 -2.55 -7.66 -6.17
CA LEU A 316 -1.48 -8.64 -6.21
C LEU A 316 -0.35 -8.18 -7.13
N ALA A 317 0.87 -8.64 -6.85
CA ALA A 317 2.04 -8.40 -7.69
C ALA A 317 1.86 -8.96 -9.11
N GLY A 318 2.69 -8.47 -10.03
CA GLY A 318 2.73 -8.97 -11.41
C GLY A 318 3.16 -10.43 -11.50
N THR A 319 2.55 -11.16 -12.44
CA THR A 319 2.81 -12.59 -12.69
C THR A 319 4.00 -12.85 -13.62
N GLU A 320 4.74 -11.81 -14.00
CA GLU A 320 5.87 -11.93 -14.91
C GLU A 320 7.02 -12.76 -14.32
N ARG A 321 7.65 -13.55 -15.19
CA ARG A 321 8.76 -14.43 -14.79
C ARG A 321 10.06 -13.63 -14.71
N ALA A 322 10.84 -13.92 -13.66
CA ALA A 322 12.16 -13.35 -13.41
C ALA A 322 13.18 -13.50 -14.57
N ARG A 323 12.90 -14.37 -15.57
CA ARG A 323 13.74 -14.56 -16.76
C ARG A 323 13.65 -13.39 -17.75
N ARG A 324 12.52 -12.68 -17.79
CA ARG A 324 12.30 -11.55 -18.72
C ARG A 324 12.92 -10.26 -18.20
N THR A 325 13.01 -10.13 -16.88
CA THR A 325 13.76 -9.06 -16.22
C THR A 325 15.24 -9.48 -16.17
N ARG A 326 16.13 -8.82 -16.94
CA ARG A 326 17.59 -9.06 -16.90
C ARG A 326 18.20 -8.59 -15.57
N ASN A 327 17.73 -9.15 -14.47
CA ASN A 327 18.04 -8.73 -13.11
C ASN A 327 19.14 -9.63 -12.54
N THR A 328 20.31 -9.06 -12.23
CA THR A 328 21.42 -9.76 -11.55
C THR A 328 21.37 -9.50 -10.03
N GLY A 329 21.95 -10.42 -9.24
CA GLY A 329 22.15 -10.23 -7.79
C GLY A 329 20.87 -10.23 -6.93
N ALA A 330 20.76 -9.25 -6.02
CA ALA A 330 19.67 -9.14 -5.04
C ALA A 330 18.27 -9.07 -5.67
N ARG A 331 18.14 -8.41 -6.83
CA ARG A 331 16.89 -8.33 -7.61
C ARG A 331 16.41 -9.68 -8.13
N MET A 332 17.32 -10.63 -8.35
CA MET A 332 16.94 -11.99 -8.74
C MET A 332 16.34 -12.76 -7.56
N LYS A 333 16.89 -12.59 -6.34
CA LYS A 333 16.32 -13.19 -5.11
C LYS A 333 14.93 -12.63 -4.81
N GLU A 334 14.76 -11.32 -4.95
CA GLU A 334 13.47 -10.62 -4.82
C GLU A 334 12.44 -11.12 -5.85
N SER A 335 12.82 -11.18 -7.13
CA SER A 335 11.95 -11.67 -8.21
C SER A 335 11.56 -13.15 -8.00
N ARG A 336 12.42 -13.96 -7.36
CA ARG A 336 12.07 -15.31 -6.93
C ARG A 336 11.03 -15.29 -5.80
N ALA A 337 11.20 -14.48 -4.76
CA ALA A 337 10.27 -14.41 -3.63
C ALA A 337 8.83 -14.02 -4.07
N ILE A 338 8.70 -13.04 -4.97
CA ILE A 338 7.40 -12.59 -5.50
C ILE A 338 6.73 -13.72 -6.28
N ASN A 339 7.48 -14.35 -7.18
CA ASN A 339 7.00 -15.49 -7.94
C ASN A 339 6.68 -16.68 -7.03
N THR A 340 7.40 -16.88 -5.92
CA THR A 340 7.07 -17.91 -4.92
C THR A 340 5.69 -17.66 -4.33
N SER A 341 5.38 -16.45 -3.87
CA SER A 341 4.08 -16.14 -3.26
C SER A 341 2.89 -16.40 -4.21
N LEU A 342 3.01 -16.01 -5.48
CA LEU A 342 1.98 -16.25 -6.50
C LEU A 342 1.92 -17.72 -6.95
N HIS A 343 3.06 -18.40 -7.03
CA HIS A 343 3.10 -19.82 -7.35
C HIS A 343 2.50 -20.69 -6.22
N VAL A 344 2.73 -20.32 -4.96
CA VAL A 344 2.08 -20.96 -3.81
C VAL A 344 0.57 -20.71 -3.84
N LEU A 345 0.12 -19.51 -4.24
CA LEU A 345 -1.31 -19.23 -4.45
C LEU A 345 -1.90 -20.13 -5.55
N GLU A 346 -1.22 -20.28 -6.69
CA GLU A 346 -1.62 -21.20 -7.76
C GLU A 346 -1.70 -22.66 -7.26
N ARG A 347 -0.67 -23.13 -6.52
CA ARG A 347 -0.68 -24.46 -5.90
C ARG A 347 -1.83 -24.62 -4.91
N CYS A 348 -2.17 -23.58 -4.14
CA CYS A 348 -3.30 -23.59 -3.23
C CYS A 348 -4.62 -23.78 -4.00
N LEU A 349 -4.85 -23.02 -5.06
CA LEU A 349 -6.06 -23.12 -5.90
C LEU A 349 -6.18 -24.49 -6.57
N HIS A 350 -5.09 -25.02 -7.13
CA HIS A 350 -5.09 -26.37 -7.69
C HIS A 350 -5.36 -27.46 -6.65
N SER A 351 -4.78 -27.33 -5.46
CA SER A 351 -4.99 -28.28 -4.37
C SER A 351 -6.43 -28.22 -3.86
N LEU A 352 -7.01 -27.02 -3.76
CA LEU A 352 -8.42 -26.82 -3.42
C LEU A 352 -9.35 -27.48 -4.44
N ARG A 353 -9.12 -27.25 -5.73
CA ARG A 353 -9.91 -27.88 -6.80
C ARG A 353 -9.82 -29.41 -6.74
N ARG A 354 -8.63 -29.96 -6.48
CA ARG A 354 -8.43 -31.40 -6.34
C ARG A 354 -9.18 -31.98 -5.14
N LYS A 355 -9.20 -31.29 -4.00
CA LYS A 355 -10.00 -31.70 -2.82
C LYS A 355 -11.49 -31.75 -3.09
N GLN A 356 -11.97 -30.87 -3.96
CA GLN A 356 -13.39 -30.82 -4.34
C GLN A 356 -13.73 -31.94 -5.33
N ALA A 357 -12.83 -32.23 -6.29
CA ALA A 357 -13.03 -33.27 -7.29
C ALA A 357 -12.87 -34.69 -6.73
N VAL A 358 -11.95 -34.89 -5.79
CA VAL A 358 -11.71 -36.16 -5.11
C VAL A 358 -11.72 -35.83 -3.62
N ALA A 359 -12.64 -36.43 -2.85
CA ALA A 359 -12.77 -36.28 -1.39
C ALA A 359 -11.55 -36.87 -0.65
N ASN A 360 -10.37 -36.40 -1.00
CA ASN A 360 -9.08 -36.86 -0.55
C ASN A 360 -8.49 -35.83 0.40
N ARG A 361 -7.78 -36.29 1.43
CA ARG A 361 -7.11 -35.47 2.45
C ARG A 361 -5.84 -34.78 1.90
N ALA A 362 -5.88 -34.24 0.68
CA ALA A 362 -4.80 -33.37 0.23
C ALA A 362 -4.65 -32.23 1.25
N VAL A 363 -3.44 -31.78 1.56
CA VAL A 363 -3.21 -30.62 2.43
C VAL A 363 -3.07 -29.39 1.52
N VAL A 364 -3.77 -28.30 1.82
CA VAL A 364 -3.56 -27.05 1.05
C VAL A 364 -2.32 -26.36 1.66
N PRO A 365 -1.33 -25.97 0.85
CA PRO A 365 -0.09 -25.37 1.34
C PRO A 365 -0.24 -23.88 1.71
N TYR A 366 -1.27 -23.50 2.47
CA TYR A 366 -1.49 -22.10 2.86
C TYR A 366 -0.30 -21.50 3.60
N ARG A 367 0.43 -22.34 4.37
CA ARG A 367 1.54 -21.91 5.23
C ARG A 367 2.85 -21.58 4.49
N GLU A 368 2.97 -21.94 3.21
CA GLU A 368 4.21 -21.77 2.44
C GLU A 368 4.48 -20.30 2.03
N SER A 369 3.47 -19.41 2.03
CA SER A 369 3.64 -17.97 1.80
C SER A 369 2.77 -17.15 2.75
N LYS A 370 3.25 -15.98 3.19
CA LYS A 370 2.48 -15.04 4.02
C LYS A 370 1.19 -14.59 3.32
N LEU A 371 1.23 -14.40 2.01
CA LEU A 371 0.05 -14.05 1.21
C LEU A 371 -1.04 -15.12 1.31
N THR A 372 -0.67 -16.39 1.08
CA THR A 372 -1.63 -17.51 1.14
C THR A 372 -2.08 -17.85 2.55
N ARG A 373 -1.31 -17.48 3.58
CA ARG A 373 -1.77 -17.55 4.97
C ARG A 373 -2.87 -16.53 5.23
N LEU A 374 -2.68 -15.27 4.80
CA LEU A 374 -3.68 -14.21 5.00
C LEU A 374 -4.96 -14.48 4.21
N LEU A 375 -4.83 -14.86 2.94
CA LEU A 375 -5.97 -15.19 2.09
C LEU A 375 -6.57 -16.56 2.38
N GLY A 376 -5.83 -17.43 3.09
CA GLY A 376 -6.20 -18.83 3.30
C GLY A 376 -7.55 -18.99 3.98
N ALA A 377 -7.87 -18.13 4.95
CA ALA A 377 -9.16 -18.16 5.66
C ALA A 377 -10.36 -17.75 4.78
N GLY A 378 -10.14 -16.90 3.77
CA GLY A 378 -11.16 -16.56 2.77
C GLY A 378 -11.30 -17.66 1.71
N LEU A 379 -10.17 -18.21 1.23
CA LEU A 379 -10.15 -19.27 0.22
C LEU A 379 -10.64 -20.62 0.73
N SER A 380 -10.52 -20.91 2.03
CA SER A 380 -11.03 -22.14 2.65
C SER A 380 -12.54 -22.10 2.92
N GLY A 381 -13.16 -20.92 2.85
CA GLY A 381 -14.56 -20.71 3.23
C GLY A 381 -14.81 -20.70 4.74
N THR A 382 -13.79 -20.85 5.59
CA THR A 382 -13.95 -20.92 7.05
C THR A 382 -14.59 -19.68 7.69
N ARG A 383 -14.55 -18.53 6.99
CA ARG A 383 -15.12 -17.26 7.44
C ARG A 383 -16.46 -16.91 6.80
N GLY A 384 -16.99 -17.74 5.90
CA GLY A 384 -18.16 -17.38 5.09
C GLY A 384 -17.94 -16.17 4.17
N GLU A 385 -16.68 -15.83 3.90
CA GLU A 385 -16.27 -14.68 3.10
C GLU A 385 -16.43 -14.98 1.60
N SER A 386 -17.12 -14.09 0.89
CA SER A 386 -17.21 -14.19 -0.56
C SER A 386 -15.88 -13.77 -1.20
N VAL A 387 -15.36 -14.58 -2.12
CA VAL A 387 -14.12 -14.27 -2.86
C VAL A 387 -14.44 -14.01 -4.32
N THR A 388 -13.96 -12.87 -4.82
CA THR A 388 -14.04 -12.50 -6.24
C THR A 388 -12.65 -12.24 -6.77
N VAL A 389 -12.39 -12.70 -7.99
CA VAL A 389 -11.11 -12.48 -8.69
C VAL A 389 -11.37 -11.64 -9.94
N VAL A 390 -10.66 -10.53 -10.08
CA VAL A 390 -10.65 -9.70 -11.29
C VAL A 390 -9.33 -9.88 -12.00
N ILE A 391 -9.41 -10.39 -13.22
CA ILE A 391 -8.26 -10.73 -14.04
C ILE A 391 -8.03 -9.61 -15.03
N THR A 392 -6.84 -9.00 -15.01
CA THR A 392 -6.49 -7.93 -15.94
C THR A 392 -5.53 -8.46 -16.99
N LEU A 393 -5.87 -8.27 -18.27
CA LEU A 393 -5.08 -8.74 -19.40
C LEU A 393 -4.65 -7.60 -20.31
N ASN A 394 -3.43 -7.70 -20.81
CA ASN A 394 -2.95 -6.89 -21.92
C ASN A 394 -3.08 -7.72 -23.22
N PRO A 395 -3.95 -7.34 -24.16
CA PRO A 395 -4.17 -8.12 -25.38
C PRO A 395 -3.02 -8.03 -26.40
N SER A 396 -1.96 -7.25 -26.13
CA SER A 396 -0.80 -7.17 -27.04
C SER A 396 -0.07 -8.52 -27.19
N PRO A 397 0.40 -8.86 -28.40
CA PRO A 397 1.07 -10.14 -28.69
C PRO A 397 2.33 -10.38 -27.84
N GLU A 398 3.05 -9.31 -27.48
CA GLU A 398 4.25 -9.37 -26.63
C GLU A 398 4.01 -9.97 -25.24
N TYR A 399 2.76 -9.95 -24.76
CA TYR A 399 2.36 -10.45 -23.46
C TYR A 399 1.55 -11.75 -23.55
N ALA A 400 1.50 -12.41 -24.72
CA ALA A 400 0.68 -13.59 -24.95
C ALA A 400 1.06 -14.78 -24.03
N ASP A 401 2.35 -15.02 -23.80
CA ASP A 401 2.81 -16.09 -22.92
C ASP A 401 2.38 -15.87 -21.45
N GLU A 402 2.48 -14.63 -20.98
CA GLU A 402 2.07 -14.24 -19.61
C GLU A 402 0.54 -14.32 -19.47
N THR A 403 -0.18 -13.81 -20.48
CA THR A 403 -1.64 -13.85 -20.54
C THR A 403 -2.16 -15.29 -20.53
N ARG A 404 -1.52 -16.20 -21.26
CA ARG A 404 -1.88 -17.62 -21.26
C ARG A 404 -1.81 -18.23 -19.87
N HIS A 405 -0.75 -17.94 -19.10
CA HIS A 405 -0.61 -18.44 -17.75
C HIS A 405 -1.69 -17.88 -16.81
N VAL A 406 -1.97 -16.58 -16.92
CA VAL A 406 -3.04 -15.90 -16.17
C VAL A 406 -4.42 -16.50 -16.46
N LEU A 407 -4.72 -16.77 -17.74
CA LEU A 407 -5.96 -17.38 -18.20
C LEU A 407 -6.12 -18.85 -17.73
N GLN A 408 -5.01 -19.60 -17.65
CA GLN A 408 -5.05 -20.96 -17.10
C GLN A 408 -5.41 -20.95 -15.62
N LEU A 409 -4.84 -20.01 -14.85
CA LEU A 409 -5.19 -19.85 -13.44
C LEU A 409 -6.64 -19.42 -13.26
N ALA A 410 -7.13 -18.52 -14.12
CA ALA A 410 -8.51 -18.05 -14.14
C ALA A 410 -9.52 -19.21 -14.18
N ALA A 411 -9.28 -20.15 -15.10
CA ALA A 411 -10.13 -21.31 -15.29
C ALA A 411 -10.16 -22.18 -14.02
N VAL A 412 -9.00 -22.38 -13.39
CA VAL A 412 -8.90 -23.14 -12.13
C VAL A 412 -9.66 -22.45 -11.00
N ALA A 413 -9.54 -21.13 -10.88
CA ALA A 413 -10.19 -20.35 -9.83
C ALA A 413 -11.72 -20.36 -9.97
N LYS A 414 -12.24 -20.30 -11.20
CA LYS A 414 -13.68 -20.29 -11.47
C LYS A 414 -14.38 -21.59 -11.07
N ASP A 415 -13.69 -22.72 -11.17
CA ASP A 415 -14.23 -24.03 -10.81
C ASP A 415 -14.34 -24.24 -9.30
N LEU A 416 -13.82 -23.32 -8.48
CA LEU A 416 -13.81 -23.46 -7.02
C LEU A 416 -15.15 -23.08 -6.40
N GLN A 417 -15.64 -23.97 -5.53
CA GLN A 417 -16.79 -23.72 -4.65
C GLN A 417 -16.31 -23.23 -3.29
N ILE A 418 -16.80 -22.10 -2.79
CA ILE A 418 -16.52 -21.65 -1.43
C ILE A 418 -17.77 -21.91 -0.58
N ASN A 419 -17.63 -22.78 0.43
CA ASN A 419 -18.72 -23.08 1.35
C ASN A 419 -18.92 -21.90 2.29
N ASN A 420 -19.89 -21.03 1.98
CA ASN A 420 -20.31 -19.95 2.86
C ASN A 420 -21.32 -20.46 3.89
N THR A 421 -20.87 -21.21 4.88
CA THR A 421 -21.69 -21.45 6.08
C THR A 421 -21.49 -20.26 7.01
N VAL A 422 -22.43 -19.32 7.00
CA VAL A 422 -22.59 -18.37 8.10
C VAL A 422 -22.93 -19.21 9.33
N SER A 423 -22.09 -19.15 10.36
CA SER A 423 -22.30 -19.91 11.60
C SER A 423 -23.49 -19.33 12.36
N ASP A 424 -24.67 -19.92 12.16
CA ASP A 424 -25.89 -19.64 12.93
C ASP A 424 -26.06 -20.60 14.11
N ASP A 425 -24.96 -21.10 14.68
CA ASP A 425 -24.98 -22.00 15.84
C ASP A 425 -24.88 -21.22 17.15
N LEU A 426 -25.95 -20.50 17.48
CA LEU A 426 -26.22 -19.99 18.83
C LEU A 426 -27.72 -20.13 19.17
N SER A 427 -28.26 -21.35 19.09
CA SER A 427 -29.46 -21.72 19.88
C SER A 427 -29.75 -23.22 19.79
N SER A 428 -29.33 -23.97 20.81
CA SER A 428 -30.02 -25.18 21.30
C SER A 428 -29.12 -25.93 22.28
N ARG A 429 -29.13 -25.49 23.55
CA ARG A 429 -28.73 -26.37 24.66
C ARG A 429 -29.26 -25.84 25.97
N GLU A 430 -30.56 -26.00 26.16
CA GLU A 430 -31.14 -26.10 27.48
C GLU A 430 -31.85 -27.45 27.62
N SER A 431 -31.73 -27.98 28.84
CA SER A 431 -32.39 -29.15 29.43
C SER A 431 -31.61 -30.47 29.40
N SER A 432 -30.89 -30.72 30.49
CA SER A 432 -31.21 -31.86 31.36
C SER A 432 -30.57 -31.68 32.74
N THR A 433 -31.45 -31.77 33.73
CA THR A 433 -31.32 -31.60 35.18
C THR A 433 -30.37 -32.60 35.86
N HIS A 434 -29.87 -32.18 37.03
CA HIS A 434 -29.50 -32.98 38.20
C HIS A 434 -28.67 -34.26 37.97
N ASP A 435 -27.36 -34.20 38.25
CA ASP A 435 -26.58 -35.29 38.90
C ASP A 435 -25.05 -35.05 39.06
N LEU A 436 -24.52 -33.81 38.98
CA LEU A 436 -23.06 -33.57 38.91
C LEU A 436 -22.42 -32.79 40.08
N ASN A 437 -23.06 -32.72 41.25
CA ASN A 437 -22.58 -31.84 42.34
C ASN A 437 -21.41 -32.38 43.20
N ASN A 438 -20.98 -33.63 43.04
CA ASN A 438 -19.84 -34.17 43.83
C ASN A 438 -18.49 -34.19 43.09
N SER A 439 -18.48 -34.08 41.75
CA SER A 439 -17.22 -34.05 40.97
C SER A 439 -16.66 -32.64 40.79
N VAL A 440 -17.55 -31.63 40.74
CA VAL A 440 -17.18 -30.22 40.49
C VAL A 440 -16.38 -29.61 41.65
N CYS A 441 -16.66 -30.01 42.89
CA CYS A 441 -15.93 -29.52 44.07
C CYS A 441 -14.46 -29.98 44.11
N ALA A 442 -14.18 -31.21 43.66
CA ALA A 442 -12.81 -31.74 43.60
C ALA A 442 -11.99 -31.09 42.47
N GLU A 443 -12.64 -30.80 41.34
CA GLU A 443 -12.00 -30.15 40.19
C GLU A 443 -11.78 -28.65 40.43
N LEU A 444 -12.70 -27.97 41.13
CA LEU A 444 -12.54 -26.58 41.58
C LEU A 444 -11.37 -26.41 42.56
N MET A 445 -11.13 -27.36 43.47
CA MET A 445 -9.96 -27.32 44.36
C MET A 445 -8.64 -27.51 43.59
N LYS A 446 -8.60 -28.42 42.62
CA LYS A 446 -7.41 -28.61 41.75
C LYS A 446 -7.12 -27.37 40.90
N LEU A 447 -8.16 -26.77 40.32
CA LEU A 447 -8.05 -25.55 39.52
C LEU A 447 -7.64 -24.32 40.33
N ARG A 448 -8.10 -24.21 41.59
CA ARG A 448 -7.65 -23.15 42.50
C ARG A 448 -6.17 -23.29 42.86
N SER A 449 -5.73 -24.50 43.21
CA SER A 449 -4.32 -24.78 43.51
C SER A 449 -3.40 -24.55 42.30
N CYS A 450 -3.85 -24.92 41.10
CA CYS A 450 -3.09 -24.66 39.87
C CYS A 450 -2.99 -23.16 39.54
N ASN A 451 -4.06 -22.39 39.77
CA ASN A 451 -4.07 -20.94 39.57
C ASN A 451 -3.14 -20.21 40.55
N GLU A 452 -3.10 -20.62 41.83
CA GLU A 452 -2.16 -20.05 42.80
C GLU A 452 -0.71 -20.29 42.40
N ARG A 453 -0.40 -21.51 41.95
CA ARG A 453 0.95 -21.83 41.45
C ARG A 453 1.32 -21.00 40.21
N LEU A 454 0.38 -20.84 39.28
CA LEU A 454 0.60 -20.04 38.06
C LEU A 454 0.79 -18.55 38.38
N ASN A 455 0.10 -18.03 39.40
CA ASN A 455 0.28 -16.65 39.86
C ASN A 455 1.66 -16.41 40.46
N VAL A 456 2.21 -17.39 41.20
CA VAL A 456 3.59 -17.31 41.72
C VAL A 456 4.62 -17.34 40.58
N GLU A 457 4.45 -18.22 39.59
CA GLU A 457 5.31 -18.27 38.39
C GLU A 457 5.22 -16.96 37.57
N LEU A 458 4.03 -16.37 37.46
CA LEU A 458 3.82 -15.09 36.79
C LEU A 458 4.56 -13.94 37.50
N LEU A 459 4.48 -13.89 38.84
CA LEU A 459 5.17 -12.88 39.64
C LEU A 459 6.69 -13.01 39.52
N GLN A 460 7.21 -14.24 39.50
CA GLN A 460 8.63 -14.50 39.27
C GLN A 460 9.07 -14.07 37.86
N SER A 461 8.28 -14.37 36.83
CA SER A 461 8.56 -13.92 35.46
C SER A 461 8.51 -12.40 35.33
N GLN A 462 7.59 -11.72 36.01
CA GLN A 462 7.52 -10.25 36.02
C GLN A 462 8.76 -9.63 36.67
N ASN A 463 9.24 -10.18 37.77
CA ASN A 463 10.47 -9.71 38.42
C ASN A 463 11.71 -9.95 37.56
N PHE A 464 11.77 -11.07 36.85
CA PHE A 464 12.84 -11.35 35.89
C PHE A 464 12.82 -10.37 34.71
N ILE A 465 11.64 -10.07 34.16
CA ILE A 465 11.47 -9.08 33.09
C ILE A 465 11.91 -7.69 33.57
N LYS A 466 11.50 -7.26 34.78
CA LYS A 466 11.95 -5.98 35.36
C LYS A 466 13.48 -5.88 35.45
N LYS A 467 14.15 -6.96 35.90
CA LYS A 467 15.62 -7.01 35.99
C LYS A 467 16.29 -6.95 34.61
N MET A 468 15.74 -7.66 33.63
CA MET A 468 16.25 -7.63 32.24
C MET A 468 16.06 -6.26 31.59
N THR A 469 14.93 -5.59 31.82
CA THR A 469 14.68 -4.24 31.30
C THR A 469 15.67 -3.22 31.86
N ALA A 470 15.99 -3.29 33.16
CA ALA A 470 16.99 -2.42 33.77
C ALA A 470 18.38 -2.59 33.13
N LEU A 471 18.82 -3.84 32.91
CA LEU A 471 20.09 -4.14 32.24
C LEU A 471 20.13 -3.64 30.79
N VAL A 472 19.00 -3.71 30.07
CA VAL A 472 18.91 -3.21 28.69
C VAL A 472 19.03 -1.68 28.66
N VAL A 473 18.45 -0.97 29.64
CA VAL A 473 18.56 0.50 29.74
C VAL A 473 20.00 0.92 30.01
N GLU A 474 20.68 0.28 30.95
CA GLU A 474 22.08 0.55 31.28
C GLU A 474 23.02 0.30 30.07
N LYS A 475 22.81 -0.82 29.36
CA LYS A 475 23.60 -1.15 28.16
C LYS A 475 23.31 -0.22 26.98
N LYS A 476 22.11 0.34 26.89
CA LYS A 476 21.77 1.36 25.89
C LYS A 476 22.45 2.69 26.20
N ALA A 477 22.51 3.11 27.46
CA ALA A 477 23.17 4.35 27.87
C ALA A 477 24.68 4.32 27.55
N THR A 478 25.34 3.21 27.86
CA THR A 478 26.77 3.01 27.55
C THR A 478 27.05 2.96 26.05
N ASN A 479 26.18 2.31 25.26
CA ASN A 479 26.29 2.31 23.80
C ASN A 479 26.05 3.70 23.18
N ALA A 480 25.13 4.50 23.74
CA ALA A 480 24.89 5.87 23.26
C ALA A 480 26.11 6.76 23.49
N ALA A 481 26.74 6.68 24.67
CA ALA A 481 27.95 7.43 24.99
C ALA A 481 29.12 7.09 24.04
N THR A 482 29.37 5.80 23.80
CA THR A 482 30.43 5.36 22.88
C THR A 482 30.16 5.74 21.42
N THR A 483 28.89 5.76 21.00
CA THR A 483 28.53 6.18 19.63
C THR A 483 28.76 7.68 19.42
N ARG A 484 28.44 8.52 20.42
CA ARG A 484 28.70 9.97 20.36
C ARG A 484 30.21 10.26 20.22
N GLU A 485 31.03 9.59 21.02
CA GLU A 485 32.49 9.77 20.99
C GLU A 485 33.09 9.40 19.62
N LEU A 486 32.61 8.34 18.98
CA LEU A 486 33.04 7.94 17.63
C LEU A 486 32.66 8.97 16.55
N VAL A 487 31.46 9.54 16.65
CA VAL A 487 30.98 10.55 15.68
C VAL A 487 31.78 11.84 15.80
N ASP A 488 32.10 12.27 17.01
CA ASP A 488 32.89 13.49 17.22
C ASP A 488 34.32 13.34 16.69
N LEU A 489 34.93 12.15 16.87
CA LEU A 489 36.23 11.82 16.29
C LEU A 489 36.22 11.88 14.75
N GLU A 490 35.16 11.38 14.11
CA GLU A 490 35.02 11.36 12.65
C GLU A 490 34.78 12.76 12.07
N LYS A 491 34.03 13.61 12.79
CA LYS A 491 33.85 15.04 12.47
C LYS A 491 35.17 15.79 12.52
N GLU A 492 35.97 15.58 13.57
CA GLU A 492 37.26 16.24 13.74
C GLU A 492 38.24 15.83 12.63
N SER A 493 38.31 14.53 12.31
CA SER A 493 39.16 14.01 11.23
C SER A 493 38.78 14.57 9.85
N SER A 494 37.47 14.64 9.57
CA SER A 494 36.97 15.22 8.32
C SER A 494 37.29 16.72 8.22
N ARG A 495 37.14 17.46 9.32
CA ARG A 495 37.44 18.89 9.36
C ARG A 495 38.92 19.17 9.10
N GLN A 496 39.82 18.38 9.69
CA GLN A 496 41.27 18.52 9.48
C GLN A 496 41.67 18.24 8.03
N PHE A 497 40.98 17.33 7.33
CA PHE A 497 41.29 17.00 5.95
C PHE A 497 40.79 18.05 4.94
N TYR A 498 39.57 18.56 5.12
CA TYR A 498 38.93 19.45 4.14
C TYR A 498 39.19 20.95 4.37
N ALA A 499 39.42 21.40 5.60
CA ALA A 499 39.67 22.82 5.90
C ALA A 499 40.83 23.44 5.09
N PRO A 500 42.03 22.83 5.00
CA PRO A 500 43.14 23.44 4.25
C PRO A 500 42.90 23.47 2.74
N GLN A 501 42.17 22.49 2.18
CA GLN A 501 41.82 22.48 0.75
C GLN A 501 40.85 23.61 0.39
N ILE A 502 39.85 23.86 1.25
CA ILE A 502 38.90 24.96 1.09
C ILE A 502 39.62 26.31 1.20
N GLU A 503 40.56 26.45 2.12
CA GLU A 503 41.30 27.69 2.33
C GLU A 503 42.27 28.00 1.17
N ALA A 504 42.89 26.97 0.58
CA ALA A 504 43.69 27.10 -0.64
C ALA A 504 42.84 27.56 -1.84
N LEU A 505 41.68 26.93 -2.06
CA LEU A 505 40.74 27.31 -3.13
C LEU A 505 40.22 28.75 -2.96
N LYS A 506 39.93 29.17 -1.72
CA LYS A 506 39.52 30.56 -1.44
C LYS A 506 40.62 31.56 -1.80
N ARG A 507 41.89 31.22 -1.56
CA ARG A 507 43.03 32.07 -1.93
C ARG A 507 43.17 32.19 -3.44
N GLU A 508 43.06 31.08 -4.16
CA GLU A 508 43.13 31.05 -5.63
C GLU A 508 42.00 31.86 -6.28
N ILE A 509 40.78 31.75 -5.76
CA ILE A 509 39.63 32.56 -6.21
C ILE A 509 39.88 34.05 -5.96
N LYS A 510 40.49 34.41 -4.82
CA LYS A 510 40.80 35.80 -4.49
C LYS A 510 41.86 36.38 -5.46
N GLU A 511 42.93 35.64 -5.71
CA GLU A 511 43.97 36.05 -6.67
C GLU A 511 43.43 36.18 -8.11
N LEU A 512 42.54 35.27 -8.53
CA LEU A 512 41.89 35.36 -9.83
C LEU A 512 40.99 36.60 -9.91
N ARG A 513 40.22 36.89 -8.85
CA ARG A 513 39.34 38.06 -8.80
C ARG A 513 40.13 39.36 -8.95
N GLU A 514 41.23 39.52 -8.21
CA GLU A 514 42.09 40.71 -8.29
C GLU A 514 42.68 40.89 -9.70
N LYS A 515 43.14 39.81 -10.34
CA LYS A 515 43.62 39.82 -11.73
C LYS A 515 42.54 40.26 -12.72
N TYR A 516 41.31 39.76 -12.57
CA TYR A 516 40.20 40.14 -13.46
C TYR A 516 39.78 41.60 -13.25
N GLU A 517 39.86 42.12 -12.03
CA GLU A 517 39.56 43.52 -11.73
C GLU A 517 40.58 44.48 -12.37
N GLU A 518 41.86 44.11 -12.36
CA GLU A 518 42.93 44.85 -13.04
C GLU A 518 42.73 44.85 -14.56
N ILE A 519 42.43 43.68 -15.16
CA ILE A 519 42.12 43.56 -16.59
C ILE A 519 40.89 44.40 -16.98
N ILE A 520 39.86 44.44 -16.14
CA ILE A 520 38.66 45.25 -16.37
C ILE A 520 38.99 46.75 -16.33
N SER A 521 39.90 47.17 -15.44
CA SER A 521 40.37 48.56 -15.37
C SER A 521 41.14 48.96 -16.63
N ASP A 522 42.08 48.13 -17.06
CA ASP A 522 42.86 48.30 -18.30
C ASP A 522 41.98 48.35 -19.55
N LEU A 523 40.97 47.49 -19.62
CA LEU A 523 40.01 47.47 -20.73
C LEU A 523 39.13 48.72 -20.72
N LYS A 524 38.71 49.21 -19.55
CA LYS A 524 37.95 50.47 -19.45
C LYS A 524 38.76 51.68 -19.93
N GLU A 525 40.05 51.71 -19.63
CA GLU A 525 40.94 52.79 -20.05
C GLU A 525 41.25 52.75 -21.56
N LYS A 526 41.40 51.54 -22.13
CA LYS A 526 41.54 51.33 -23.60
C LYS A 526 40.25 51.60 -24.38
N ILE A 527 39.09 51.61 -23.71
CA ILE A 527 37.78 51.97 -24.29
C ILE A 527 37.59 53.50 -24.18
N GLY A 528 38.52 54.25 -24.80
CA GLY A 528 38.23 55.57 -25.36
C GLY A 528 37.36 55.45 -26.64
N PRO A 529 36.86 56.56 -27.20
CA PRO A 529 35.61 56.60 -27.97
C PRO A 529 35.73 55.95 -29.35
N LYS A 530 35.45 54.64 -29.44
CA LYS A 530 35.16 53.94 -30.71
C LYS A 530 33.98 53.00 -30.53
N GLY A 531 32.79 53.57 -30.70
CA GLY A 531 31.45 53.04 -30.35
C GLY A 531 30.93 51.80 -31.10
N ILE A 532 31.78 50.97 -31.70
CA ILE A 532 31.34 49.70 -32.32
C ILE A 532 31.74 48.50 -31.48
N LYS A 533 32.90 48.56 -30.79
CA LYS A 533 33.34 47.49 -29.86
C LYS A 533 32.55 47.50 -28.55
N ILE A 534 32.03 48.67 -28.15
CA ILE A 534 31.21 48.87 -26.96
C ILE A 534 29.92 48.05 -27.04
N ASN A 535 29.24 48.04 -28.19
CA ASN A 535 27.98 47.28 -28.32
C ASN A 535 28.22 45.76 -28.29
N GLN A 536 29.30 45.28 -28.91
CA GLN A 536 29.69 43.86 -28.84
C GLN A 536 30.05 43.42 -27.42
N LEU A 537 30.84 44.24 -26.72
CA LEU A 537 31.22 44.00 -25.32
C LEU A 537 30.03 44.15 -24.37
N MET A 538 29.08 45.05 -24.64
CA MET A 538 27.85 45.18 -23.87
C MET A 538 26.97 43.93 -23.99
N THR A 539 26.87 43.33 -25.19
CA THR A 539 26.18 42.04 -25.36
C THR A 539 26.91 40.89 -24.67
N GLU A 540 28.24 40.82 -24.73
CA GLU A 540 28.99 39.79 -24.00
C GLU A 540 28.87 39.95 -22.48
N ILE A 541 28.98 41.17 -21.97
CA ILE A 541 28.78 41.48 -20.55
C ILE A 541 27.35 41.12 -20.11
N ALA A 542 26.33 41.34 -20.94
CA ALA A 542 24.96 40.94 -20.64
C ALA A 542 24.82 39.41 -20.54
N THR A 543 25.39 38.66 -21.49
CA THR A 543 25.36 37.18 -21.46
C THR A 543 26.18 36.59 -20.31
N LEU A 544 27.30 37.22 -19.93
CA LEU A 544 28.11 36.79 -18.80
C LEU A 544 27.45 37.12 -17.47
N LYS A 545 26.76 38.27 -17.36
CA LYS A 545 25.92 38.59 -16.19
C LYS A 545 24.77 37.59 -16.02
N GLU A 546 24.12 37.18 -17.11
CA GLU A 546 23.07 36.13 -17.07
C GLU A 546 23.62 34.76 -16.66
N LYS A 547 24.84 34.40 -17.13
CA LYS A 547 25.53 33.19 -16.69
C LYS A 547 26.00 33.25 -15.24
N LEU A 548 26.36 34.43 -14.75
CA LEU A 548 26.74 34.66 -13.36
C LEU A 548 25.51 34.52 -12.44
N THR A 549 24.39 35.19 -12.77
CA THR A 549 23.17 35.12 -11.95
C THR A 549 22.55 33.72 -11.92
N THR A 550 22.63 32.96 -13.01
CA THR A 550 22.20 31.56 -13.02
C THR A 550 23.10 30.66 -12.16
N ARG A 551 24.40 30.93 -12.10
CA ARG A 551 25.34 30.23 -11.19
C ARG A 551 25.16 30.64 -9.74
N GLU A 552 24.94 31.92 -9.45
CA GLU A 552 24.64 32.43 -8.12
C GLU A 552 23.32 31.85 -7.59
N LEU A 553 22.28 31.77 -8.43
CA LEU A 553 21.02 31.10 -8.09
C LEU A 553 21.20 29.59 -7.85
N ALA A 554 22.11 28.94 -8.59
CA ALA A 554 22.44 27.52 -8.38
C ALA A 554 23.22 27.30 -7.07
N CYS A 555 24.15 28.20 -6.73
CA CYS A 555 24.83 28.18 -5.43
C CYS A 555 23.86 28.43 -4.28
N ALA A 556 22.98 29.43 -4.38
CA ALA A 556 21.98 29.72 -3.36
C ALA A 556 21.05 28.51 -3.13
N ARG A 557 20.64 27.80 -4.19
CA ARG A 557 19.87 26.55 -4.08
C ARG A 557 20.66 25.42 -3.40
N ALA A 558 21.94 25.29 -3.72
CA ALA A 558 22.80 24.29 -3.07
C ALA A 558 23.04 24.63 -1.59
N GLU A 559 23.16 25.92 -1.24
CA GLU A 559 23.27 26.40 0.14
C GLU A 559 21.97 26.17 0.91
N GLU A 560 20.80 26.45 0.33
CA GLU A 560 19.49 26.10 0.90
C GLU A 560 19.33 24.59 1.10
N GLU A 561 19.79 23.77 0.15
CA GLU A 561 19.75 22.31 0.27
C GLU A 561 20.69 21.80 1.37
N ILE A 562 21.88 22.40 1.52
CA ILE A 562 22.80 22.10 2.62
C ILE A 562 22.21 22.57 3.95
N GLN A 563 21.56 23.72 4.00
CA GLN A 563 20.94 24.26 5.20
C GLN A 563 19.71 23.45 5.62
N TYR A 564 18.93 22.95 4.65
CA TYR A 564 17.86 21.97 4.86
C TYR A 564 18.41 20.65 5.40
N LEU A 565 19.50 20.12 4.81
CA LEU A 565 20.15 18.91 5.30
C LEU A 565 20.73 19.10 6.71
N ARG A 566 21.26 20.28 7.04
CA ARG A 566 21.71 20.64 8.40
C ARG A 566 20.53 20.73 9.38
N ALA A 567 19.42 21.36 8.99
CA ALA A 567 18.21 21.40 9.80
C ALA A 567 17.60 20.01 10.02
N CYS A 568 17.63 19.13 9.01
CA CYS A 568 17.25 17.72 9.16
C CYS A 568 18.21 16.90 10.06
N ILE A 569 19.46 17.35 10.22
CA ILE A 569 20.42 16.77 11.16
C ILE A 569 20.19 17.33 12.57
N GLU A 570 19.92 18.63 12.71
CA GLU A 570 19.58 19.29 13.99
C GLU A 570 18.21 18.85 14.53
N GLU A 571 17.20 18.58 13.69
CA GLU A 571 15.94 17.94 14.11
C GLU A 571 16.16 16.50 14.58
N ARG A 572 17.27 15.87 14.17
CA ARG A 572 17.70 14.56 14.67
C ARG A 572 18.39 14.67 16.03
N ASP A 573 19.07 15.79 16.29
CA ASP A 573 19.62 16.15 17.60
C ASP A 573 18.52 16.62 18.57
N GLY A 574 17.46 17.29 18.09
CA GLY A 574 16.32 17.76 18.89
C GLY A 574 15.35 16.67 19.37
N ILE A 575 15.52 15.41 18.95
CA ILE A 575 14.74 14.27 19.48
C ILE A 575 15.36 13.71 20.77
N GLU A 576 16.59 14.09 21.14
CA GLU A 576 17.18 13.65 22.42
C GLU A 576 16.75 14.49 23.64
N ASP A 577 16.17 15.69 23.47
CA ASP A 577 15.88 16.61 24.59
C ASP A 577 14.41 16.72 25.03
N VAL A 578 13.47 15.91 24.49
CA VAL A 578 12.06 15.87 24.98
C VAL A 578 11.75 14.61 25.81
N SER A 579 12.78 13.93 26.32
CA SER A 579 12.62 12.79 27.25
C SER A 579 12.87 13.15 28.72
N ASN A 580 12.73 14.42 29.10
CA ASN A 580 12.70 14.84 30.50
C ASN A 580 11.51 15.80 30.69
N ASP A 581 10.31 15.23 30.76
CA ASP A 581 9.31 15.57 31.77
C ASP A 581 7.94 15.04 31.35
N TYR A 582 7.58 13.86 31.86
CA TYR A 582 6.20 13.55 32.22
C TYR A 582 6.22 12.47 33.30
N MET A 583 6.66 12.87 34.49
CA MET A 583 6.41 12.14 35.74
C MET A 583 6.55 13.08 36.95
N SER A 584 5.65 14.06 37.08
CA SER A 584 5.15 14.45 38.40
C SER A 584 3.79 15.16 38.27
N ILE A 585 2.86 14.77 39.15
CA ILE A 585 1.62 15.46 39.46
C ILE A 585 1.84 16.08 40.83
N THR A 586 1.62 17.39 41.00
CA THR A 586 0.76 18.07 42.01
C THR A 586 1.11 19.56 42.14
N GLU A 587 0.06 20.42 42.10
CA GLU A 587 -0.14 21.76 42.74
C GLU A 587 0.89 22.87 42.39
N SER A 588 0.58 24.12 42.00
CA SER A 588 -0.52 25.07 42.30
C SER A 588 -0.40 26.34 41.43
N ASP A 589 -1.54 26.95 41.08
CA ASP A 589 -1.90 28.37 40.81
C ASP A 589 -1.07 29.40 39.98
N SER A 590 -1.87 30.24 39.30
CA SER A 590 -1.74 31.64 38.81
C SER A 590 -1.20 31.96 37.39
N ASP A 591 -2.17 32.42 36.57
CA ASP A 591 -2.23 33.65 35.74
C ASP A 591 -1.34 33.81 34.47
N GLU A 592 -1.97 33.90 33.29
CA GLU A 592 -2.06 35.08 32.37
C GLU A 592 -0.76 35.31 31.56
N GLU A 593 -0.67 35.63 30.26
CA GLU A 593 -1.49 36.14 29.15
C GLU A 593 -0.59 35.92 27.88
N GLN A 594 -1.07 35.43 26.73
CA GLN A 594 -1.62 36.16 25.57
C GLN A 594 -0.62 36.47 24.41
N TYR A 595 -1.17 36.37 23.18
CA TYR A 595 -0.70 36.75 21.83
C TYR A 595 0.22 35.76 21.07
N GLU A 596 -0.17 35.10 19.96
CA GLU A 596 -0.91 35.41 18.72
C GLU A 596 0.00 35.59 17.49
N LEU A 597 -0.34 34.81 16.44
CA LEU A 597 -0.39 35.15 15.01
C LEU A 597 0.90 35.60 14.26
N CYS A 598 1.11 35.34 12.97
CA CYS A 598 0.48 34.51 11.94
C CYS A 598 1.35 34.67 10.68
N ASN A 599 1.35 33.64 9.82
CA ASN A 599 1.52 33.71 8.35
C ASN A 599 2.84 34.33 7.83
N GLU A 600 3.36 34.02 6.64
CA GLU A 600 2.72 33.76 5.36
C GLU A 600 3.82 33.18 4.45
N SER A 601 3.58 32.01 3.85
CA SER A 601 3.57 31.77 2.40
C SER A 601 4.56 32.60 1.55
N LEU A 602 5.33 31.90 0.69
CA LEU A 602 5.05 31.88 -0.76
C LEU A 602 6.15 31.12 -1.51
N GLU A 603 5.76 30.02 -2.18
CA GLU A 603 6.48 29.46 -3.33
C GLU A 603 6.42 30.42 -4.54
N PRO A 604 7.19 30.17 -5.61
CA PRO A 604 6.48 29.98 -6.88
C PRO A 604 7.04 28.90 -7.84
N THR A 605 6.15 27.97 -8.22
CA THR A 605 5.78 27.47 -9.57
C THR A 605 6.75 27.52 -10.77
N PHE A 606 6.98 26.37 -11.44
CA PHE A 606 7.49 26.26 -12.84
C PHE A 606 6.52 25.52 -13.78
N LYS A 607 6.38 26.01 -15.04
CA LYS A 607 5.50 25.51 -16.12
C LYS A 607 6.22 24.48 -17.02
N LYS A 608 5.43 23.59 -17.64
CA LYS A 608 5.80 22.35 -18.36
C LYS A 608 6.48 22.49 -19.74
N GLU A 609 6.96 23.66 -20.14
CA GLU A 609 7.53 23.85 -21.49
C GLU A 609 9.02 23.44 -21.60
N ASP A 610 9.77 23.39 -20.49
CA ASP A 610 11.23 23.16 -20.51
C ASP A 610 11.67 21.69 -20.68
N ILE A 611 10.76 20.73 -20.48
CA ILE A 611 11.09 19.30 -20.57
C ILE A 611 11.22 18.83 -22.04
N LYS A 612 10.64 19.56 -23.00
CA LYS A 612 10.82 19.26 -24.42
C LYS A 612 12.17 19.75 -24.96
N ARG A 613 12.75 20.83 -24.41
CA ARG A 613 14.06 21.36 -24.82
C ARG A 613 15.24 20.49 -24.38
N THR A 614 15.16 19.88 -23.20
CA THR A 614 16.22 19.02 -22.65
C THR A 614 16.37 17.70 -23.42
N ARG A 615 15.34 17.25 -24.15
CA ARG A 615 15.39 15.99 -24.92
C ARG A 615 15.99 16.17 -26.32
N LEU A 616 15.86 17.36 -26.92
CA LEU A 616 16.49 17.71 -28.20
C LEU A 616 18.02 17.93 -28.04
N LEU A 617 18.46 18.49 -26.91
CA LEU A 617 19.89 18.75 -26.63
C LEU A 617 20.72 17.48 -26.36
N ARG A 618 20.09 16.34 -26.00
CA ARG A 618 20.81 15.06 -25.84
C ARG A 618 21.05 14.32 -27.15
N GLN A 619 20.37 14.68 -28.24
CA GLN A 619 20.59 14.08 -29.57
C GLN A 619 21.65 14.82 -30.39
N SER A 620 22.05 16.03 -29.99
CA SER A 620 23.09 16.82 -30.69
C SER A 620 24.51 16.63 -30.14
N LEU A 621 24.72 15.76 -29.15
CA LEU A 621 26.01 15.56 -28.46
C LEU A 621 26.70 14.21 -28.80
N VAL A 622 26.41 13.60 -29.95
CA VAL A 622 26.99 12.29 -30.36
C VAL A 622 27.78 12.38 -31.68
N ILE A 623 28.19 13.57 -32.11
CA ILE A 623 29.04 13.72 -33.30
C ILE A 623 30.17 14.70 -32.94
N ASP A 624 31.39 14.33 -33.31
CA ASP A 624 32.69 15.02 -33.12
C ASP A 624 33.51 14.64 -31.87
N ASP A 625 33.88 13.35 -31.78
CA ASP A 625 35.19 12.95 -31.26
C ASP A 625 36.13 12.76 -32.45
N ASN A 626 37.10 13.66 -32.65
CA ASN A 626 38.34 13.36 -33.36
C ASN A 626 39.44 14.41 -33.07
N ASN A 627 40.57 13.90 -32.58
CA ASN A 627 41.93 14.44 -32.63
C ASN A 627 42.23 15.76 -31.91
N GLU A 628 42.73 15.69 -30.67
CA GLU A 628 43.93 16.46 -30.24
C GLU A 628 44.47 16.17 -28.81
N THR A 629 43.96 15.18 -28.08
CA THR A 629 44.34 14.96 -26.66
C THR A 629 45.33 13.81 -26.40
N ASP A 630 45.99 13.27 -27.42
CA ASP A 630 46.91 12.13 -27.26
C ASP A 630 48.39 12.49 -27.01
N ASN A 631 48.74 13.78 -26.95
CA ASN A 631 50.14 14.23 -26.74
C ASN A 631 50.49 14.69 -25.32
N VAL A 632 49.53 14.75 -24.39
CA VAL A 632 49.80 15.22 -23.01
C VAL A 632 50.06 14.07 -22.04
N LEU A 633 49.63 12.84 -22.35
CA LEU A 633 49.77 11.67 -21.47
C LEU A 633 51.08 10.88 -21.61
N ARG A 634 51.96 11.20 -22.58
CA ARG A 634 53.29 10.56 -22.70
C ARG A 634 54.41 11.24 -21.92
N ASN A 635 54.25 12.50 -21.49
CA ASN A 635 55.32 13.24 -20.82
C ASN A 635 55.30 13.16 -19.29
N TRP A 636 54.39 12.39 -18.69
CA TRP A 636 54.29 12.22 -17.23
C TRP A 636 54.78 10.85 -16.71
N MET A 637 55.36 10.00 -17.57
CA MET A 637 55.86 8.67 -17.19
C MET A 637 57.37 8.47 -17.38
N THR A 638 58.13 9.54 -17.59
CA THR A 638 59.61 9.53 -17.54
C THR A 638 60.12 10.83 -16.90
N ARG A 639 60.08 10.87 -15.57
CA ARG A 639 61.06 11.56 -14.71
C ARG A 639 60.81 11.23 -13.24
#